data_AF-A0A836FYK5-F1
#
_entry.id   AF-A0A836FYK5-F1
#
_cell.length_a   1.000
_cell.length_b   1.000
_cell.length_c   1.000
_cell.angle_alpha   90.00
_cell.angle_beta   90.00
_cell.angle_gamma   90.00
#
_symmetry.space_group_name_H-M   'P 1'
#
loop_
_entity.id
_entity.type
_entity.pdbx_description
1 polymer ?
#
loop_
_entity_poly.entity_id
_entity_poly.type
_entity_poly.pdbx_seq_one_letter_code
_entity_poly.pdbx_strand_id
1 'polypeptide(L)'
;MKGPGGPLLRPYPNWSWHNSNHMCDGMVNVLRVNIRCNHIFVLDSGKIGPDYICNPKLLIFNLKDDTLVKTIYIPFDIANNATGFGLLLEPFVYVPKKCKQFLHKMIVFMTDLQGKGLVVYDSSVKSMCRVESDYMIPTSNFSSIANQKFRFDGGIFSTVILYDELYYVTTPGTKIYKIKIKSLLKCPNIKEANKKTKVAIKIPSNSGQIASAGHSIFYSDADGNAILGTNVFQKSGKNTVILAQDDKKLQSISSLKASYHWNKLIGLSDRYHRYALGTVNLNEVNIRYFEMDLAKIRKKMDATVKMKYSLCILIILSTAIVSFGVELNVVHEWKYCEYEWKNQQQKENAINSKSYDPYLCFFFDAIKADDGRVFISTPKYFDHGVPASLATVTNATGPGGPLLRPYPDWSWHNNTSCMCDGIVNVHRIYIKCNHIFVLDSGEVGLKQICNPKLLIFDLKDDTLVKTIYIPLDMATDEKGIGLLIAPFTYVPGECTQFLDKMIFNHSNITYYMLTTIYKSELFLAKIVISCRNFRKIFLYLFYILELYYSIAAGKEIYKIKLDRLLECPNKEEANKHIELVTKLQSQSVYITSTEHSIFYGNNIGMAILGKNVSKKSVNKNTVFMTDAGDSGLVVYNSFTNSMCRVESDYMKPTDTSCSIAGENFTYVGGIGSITVLDDDFYFAAISGKEIYKIKIKNLLKYPNKEKANKQTQLIKKLSSQTITLTSVGQSIFYSDSRAMSILRMKKSYKYETVRYPYVILYVSI
;
A
#
# COMPACT_ATOMS: atom_id res chain seq x y z
N MET A 1 -9.01 5.12 -4.92
CA MET A 1 -10.28 5.59 -4.32
C MET A 1 -11.31 4.65 -4.85
N LYS A 2 -12.28 4.08 -4.12
CA LYS A 2 -13.59 3.96 -4.79
C LYS A 2 -14.22 5.35 -4.66
N GLY A 3 -15.53 5.47 -4.59
CA GLY A 3 -16.09 6.51 -5.45
C GLY A 3 -15.52 6.29 -6.86
N PRO A 4 -15.37 7.32 -7.69
CA PRO A 4 -16.36 7.40 -8.74
C PRO A 4 -16.74 5.99 -9.29
N GLY A 5 -15.96 5.45 -10.22
CA GLY A 5 -15.86 3.99 -10.42
C GLY A 5 -14.68 3.46 -11.26
N GLY A 6 -13.50 3.20 -10.65
CA GLY A 6 -12.28 2.47 -11.11
C GLY A 6 -10.81 3.01 -11.24
N PRO A 7 -9.87 2.25 -10.72
CA PRO A 7 -8.20 2.76 -9.81
C PRO A 7 -7.10 3.71 -10.34
N LEU A 8 -6.24 4.19 -9.39
CA LEU A 8 -6.11 5.65 -9.21
C LEU A 8 -4.74 6.34 -8.79
N LEU A 9 -4.28 7.35 -9.60
CA LEU A 9 -3.05 8.20 -9.77
C LEU A 9 -2.67 8.98 -8.52
N ARG A 10 -2.32 8.26 -7.49
CA ARG A 10 -1.02 8.57 -6.90
C ARG A 10 0.06 8.98 -7.95
N PRO A 11 0.92 10.00 -7.74
CA PRO A 11 2.23 10.10 -8.40
C PRO A 11 3.36 9.17 -7.90
N TYR A 12 4.61 9.51 -8.19
CA TYR A 12 5.82 8.74 -7.83
C TYR A 12 7.09 9.56 -8.09
N PRO A 13 8.07 9.63 -7.18
CA PRO A 13 8.03 9.21 -5.77
C PRO A 13 7.60 10.32 -4.79
N ASN A 14 7.06 11.46 -5.26
CA ASN A 14 6.14 12.39 -4.55
C ASN A 14 5.39 13.25 -5.60
N TRP A 15 4.45 14.09 -5.16
CA TRP A 15 3.89 15.23 -5.89
C TRP A 15 4.92 16.34 -6.11
N SER A 16 5.94 16.45 -5.24
CA SER A 16 7.09 17.32 -5.53
C SER A 16 7.87 16.88 -6.78
N TRP A 17 7.66 15.67 -7.30
CA TRP A 17 8.15 15.22 -8.61
C TRP A 17 7.16 15.49 -9.76
N HIS A 18 6.11 16.28 -9.52
CA HIS A 18 5.04 16.62 -10.47
C HIS A 18 4.48 18.04 -10.32
N ASN A 19 4.85 18.77 -9.27
CA ASN A 19 4.41 20.14 -9.05
C ASN A 19 5.17 21.11 -9.97
N SER A 20 4.47 22.10 -10.52
CA SER A 20 4.98 23.04 -11.53
C SER A 20 6.10 23.94 -11.02
N ASN A 21 6.12 24.27 -9.73
CA ASN A 21 7.05 25.24 -9.12
C ASN A 21 8.55 24.94 -9.39
N HIS A 22 8.93 23.67 -9.55
CA HIS A 22 10.30 23.24 -9.91
C HIS A 22 10.27 22.13 -10.97
N MET A 23 9.52 22.39 -12.06
CA MET A 23 9.15 21.41 -13.09
C MET A 23 10.29 20.53 -13.66
N CYS A 24 11.51 21.06 -13.83
CA CYS A 24 12.61 20.29 -14.41
C CYS A 24 13.35 19.35 -13.44
N ASP A 25 13.27 19.61 -12.13
CA ASP A 25 13.78 18.69 -11.10
C ASP A 25 12.84 17.48 -10.93
N GLY A 26 11.53 17.72 -11.13
CA GLY A 26 10.49 16.70 -11.21
C GLY A 26 10.46 15.94 -12.53
N MET A 27 9.32 15.29 -12.81
CA MET A 27 9.05 14.53 -14.03
C MET A 27 8.08 15.31 -14.92
N VAL A 28 8.47 15.61 -16.15
CA VAL A 28 7.62 16.31 -17.13
C VAL A 28 6.62 15.37 -17.78
N ASN A 29 7.10 14.37 -18.52
CA ASN A 29 6.24 13.48 -19.31
C ASN A 29 6.85 12.08 -19.43
N VAL A 30 6.30 11.16 -18.66
CA VAL A 30 6.75 9.75 -18.55
C VAL A 30 5.78 8.87 -19.32
N LEU A 31 6.19 8.44 -20.50
CA LEU A 31 5.37 7.60 -21.37
C LEU A 31 5.38 6.12 -20.94
N ARG A 32 6.52 5.62 -20.46
CA ARG A 32 6.69 4.23 -19.97
C ARG A 32 7.71 4.15 -18.85
N VAL A 33 7.67 3.01 -18.15
CA VAL A 33 8.65 2.64 -17.12
C VAL A 33 9.14 1.21 -17.32
N ASN A 34 10.40 0.96 -16.92
CA ASN A 34 10.90 -0.40 -16.73
C ASN A 34 11.09 -0.68 -15.24
N ILE A 35 11.22 -1.95 -14.85
CA ILE A 35 11.57 -2.31 -13.48
C ILE A 35 12.54 -3.50 -13.52
N ARG A 36 13.71 -3.37 -12.88
CA ARG A 36 14.76 -4.41 -12.83
C ARG A 36 15.50 -4.32 -11.49
N CYS A 37 15.92 -5.45 -10.91
CA CYS A 37 16.69 -5.48 -9.64
C CYS A 37 16.09 -4.65 -8.47
N ASN A 38 14.76 -4.73 -8.29
CA ASN A 38 13.96 -3.91 -7.36
C ASN A 38 14.11 -2.38 -7.51
N HIS A 39 14.49 -1.90 -8.70
CA HIS A 39 14.52 -0.48 -9.03
C HIS A 39 13.60 -0.21 -10.23
N ILE A 40 12.86 0.89 -10.18
CA ILE A 40 12.07 1.41 -11.29
C ILE A 40 12.90 2.43 -12.08
N PHE A 41 12.76 2.36 -13.40
CA PHE A 41 13.44 3.16 -14.39
C PHE A 41 12.38 3.99 -15.11
N VAL A 42 12.39 5.28 -14.84
CA VAL A 42 11.40 6.25 -15.30
C VAL A 42 12.05 7.06 -16.42
N LEU A 43 11.56 6.89 -17.64
CA LEU A 43 12.02 7.64 -18.80
C LEU A 43 11.12 8.87 -18.95
N ASP A 44 11.64 10.03 -18.53
CA ASP A 44 11.03 11.33 -18.77
C ASP A 44 11.50 11.86 -20.12
N SER A 45 10.54 12.05 -21.03
CA SER A 45 10.78 12.59 -22.36
C SER A 45 11.11 14.08 -22.37
N GLY A 46 10.82 14.82 -21.29
CA GLY A 46 11.01 16.27 -21.21
C GLY A 46 10.03 17.10 -22.06
N LYS A 47 9.08 16.47 -22.75
CA LYS A 47 8.15 17.13 -23.68
C LYS A 47 6.74 17.34 -23.14
N ILE A 48 6.13 18.48 -23.47
CA ILE A 48 4.67 18.67 -23.38
C ILE A 48 4.18 19.04 -24.78
N GLY A 49 3.27 18.25 -25.35
CA GLY A 49 2.92 18.39 -26.77
C GLY A 49 4.13 18.14 -27.67
N PRO A 50 4.41 18.99 -28.68
CA PRO A 50 5.62 18.90 -29.49
C PRO A 50 6.87 19.43 -28.78
N ASP A 51 6.69 20.30 -27.78
CA ASP A 51 7.71 21.22 -27.27
C ASP A 51 8.56 20.60 -26.16
N TYR A 52 9.85 20.94 -26.15
CA TYR A 52 10.76 20.57 -25.06
C TYR A 52 10.70 21.60 -23.94
N ILE A 53 10.31 21.13 -22.75
CA ILE A 53 10.19 21.93 -21.54
C ILE A 53 11.41 21.75 -20.64
N CYS A 54 11.99 20.54 -20.64
CA CYS A 54 13.21 20.20 -19.90
C CYS A 54 14.05 19.16 -20.66
N ASN A 55 15.32 19.01 -20.30
CA ASN A 55 16.18 17.96 -20.84
C ASN A 55 15.60 16.55 -20.57
N PRO A 56 15.56 15.63 -21.56
CA PRO A 56 15.10 14.27 -21.36
C PRO A 56 15.99 13.54 -20.35
N LYS A 57 15.39 12.73 -19.47
CA LYS A 57 16.12 12.12 -18.34
C LYS A 57 15.57 10.75 -17.93
N LEU A 58 16.49 9.83 -17.65
CA LEU A 58 16.21 8.52 -17.07
C LEU A 58 16.47 8.57 -15.57
N LEU A 59 15.40 8.56 -14.78
CA LEU A 59 15.42 8.57 -13.33
C LEU A 59 15.31 7.14 -12.78
N ILE A 60 16.16 6.78 -11.82
CA ILE A 60 16.24 5.42 -11.26
C ILE A 60 16.00 5.46 -9.76
N PHE A 61 14.91 4.83 -9.32
CA PHE A 61 14.48 4.81 -7.91
C PHE A 61 14.50 3.39 -7.33
N ASN A 62 14.88 3.26 -6.06
CA ASN A 62 14.88 1.99 -5.34
C ASN A 62 13.50 1.69 -4.75
N LEU A 63 12.79 0.67 -5.22
CA LEU A 63 11.42 0.34 -4.76
C LEU A 63 11.33 -0.22 -3.32
N LYS A 64 12.39 -0.12 -2.51
CA LYS A 64 12.36 -0.44 -1.08
C LYS A 64 12.01 0.78 -0.23
N ASP A 65 12.66 1.90 -0.52
CA ASP A 65 12.57 3.19 0.17
C ASP A 65 12.09 4.32 -0.77
N ASP A 66 11.94 4.03 -2.06
CA ASP A 66 11.49 4.91 -3.14
C ASP A 66 12.34 6.17 -3.33
N THR A 67 13.56 6.11 -2.82
CA THR A 67 14.59 7.14 -3.01
C THR A 67 15.09 7.15 -4.45
N LEU A 68 15.41 8.34 -4.97
CA LEU A 68 16.21 8.46 -6.19
C LEU A 68 17.62 7.96 -5.89
N VAL A 69 18.10 7.01 -6.69
CA VAL A 69 19.46 6.46 -6.57
C VAL A 69 20.38 6.98 -7.68
N LYS A 70 19.83 7.29 -8.85
CA LYS A 70 20.60 7.84 -9.99
C LYS A 70 19.69 8.57 -10.99
N THR A 71 20.12 9.75 -11.41
CA THR A 71 19.62 10.42 -12.63
C THR A 71 20.63 10.24 -13.75
N ILE A 72 20.15 10.05 -14.98
CA ILE A 72 20.94 10.07 -16.21
C ILE A 72 20.24 11.03 -17.17
N TYR A 73 20.84 12.18 -17.45
CA TYR A 73 20.36 13.07 -18.51
C TYR A 73 20.74 12.50 -19.87
N ILE A 74 19.87 12.71 -20.85
CA ILE A 74 20.01 12.22 -22.23
C ILE A 74 20.22 13.46 -23.12
N PRO A 75 21.37 13.58 -23.84
CA PRO A 75 21.62 14.71 -24.71
C PRO A 75 20.57 14.87 -25.83
N PHE A 76 20.27 16.09 -26.25
CA PHE A 76 19.21 16.36 -27.23
C PHE A 76 19.49 15.75 -28.62
N ASP A 77 20.75 15.74 -29.03
CA ASP A 77 21.30 15.10 -30.23
C ASP A 77 21.19 13.56 -30.23
N ILE A 78 21.03 12.97 -29.03
CA ILE A 78 20.78 11.54 -28.86
C ILE A 78 19.26 11.26 -28.75
N ALA A 79 18.53 12.13 -28.05
CA ALA A 79 17.09 11.99 -27.82
C ALA A 79 16.25 12.15 -29.11
N ASN A 80 16.72 12.97 -30.05
CA ASN A 80 16.07 13.24 -31.33
C ASN A 80 16.83 12.60 -32.50
N ASN A 81 16.18 12.51 -33.66
CA ASN A 81 16.84 12.26 -34.92
C ASN A 81 17.56 13.52 -35.44
N ALA A 82 18.25 13.39 -36.58
CA ALA A 82 18.97 14.50 -37.22
C ALA A 82 18.09 15.68 -37.67
N THR A 83 16.75 15.54 -37.71
CA THR A 83 15.81 16.63 -38.03
C THR A 83 15.14 17.24 -36.80
N GLY A 84 15.60 16.91 -35.58
CA GLY A 84 15.09 17.47 -34.32
C GLY A 84 13.77 16.85 -33.83
N PHE A 85 13.30 15.77 -34.46
CA PHE A 85 12.11 15.04 -34.04
C PHE A 85 12.48 13.87 -33.14
N GLY A 86 11.78 13.73 -32.03
CA GLY A 86 12.03 12.71 -31.02
C GLY A 86 10.95 12.69 -29.94
N LEU A 87 10.59 11.48 -29.52
CA LEU A 87 9.70 11.22 -28.40
C LEU A 87 10.10 9.88 -27.76
N LEU A 88 11.00 9.96 -26.76
CA LEU A 88 11.52 8.81 -26.03
C LEU A 88 10.40 8.12 -25.23
N LEU A 89 10.06 6.90 -25.64
CA LEU A 89 8.85 6.18 -25.26
C LEU A 89 9.13 5.06 -24.24
N GLU A 90 9.77 3.95 -24.63
CA GLU A 90 9.96 2.77 -23.76
C GLU A 90 11.42 2.54 -23.33
N PRO A 91 11.74 2.57 -22.01
CA PRO A 91 12.98 2.01 -21.49
C PRO A 91 12.87 0.48 -21.32
N PHE A 92 13.89 -0.26 -21.75
CA PHE A 92 14.09 -1.68 -21.47
C PHE A 92 15.46 -1.94 -20.83
N VAL A 93 15.47 -2.53 -19.63
CA VAL A 93 16.69 -2.66 -18.81
C VAL A 93 17.22 -4.09 -18.81
N TYR A 94 18.34 -4.28 -19.49
CA TYR A 94 19.13 -5.50 -19.46
C TYR A 94 20.18 -5.45 -18.33
N VAL A 95 20.40 -6.58 -17.67
CA VAL A 95 21.47 -6.75 -16.66
C VAL A 95 22.10 -8.12 -16.91
N PRO A 96 23.36 -8.21 -17.40
CA PRO A 96 23.98 -9.47 -17.85
C PRO A 96 24.35 -10.46 -16.73
N LYS A 97 24.36 -10.03 -15.46
CA LYS A 97 24.72 -10.85 -14.29
C LYS A 97 23.61 -10.80 -13.23
N LYS A 98 23.74 -11.59 -12.16
CA LYS A 98 22.87 -11.45 -10.97
C LYS A 98 22.94 -10.00 -10.45
N CYS A 99 21.87 -9.48 -9.84
CA CYS A 99 21.66 -8.06 -9.50
C CYS A 99 22.68 -7.36 -8.57
N LYS A 100 23.81 -7.98 -8.22
CA LYS A 100 24.91 -7.31 -7.50
C LYS A 100 25.51 -6.23 -8.41
N GLN A 101 25.63 -4.99 -7.90
CA GLN A 101 26.22 -3.83 -8.60
C GLN A 101 25.57 -3.50 -9.96
N PHE A 102 24.27 -3.76 -10.15
CA PHE A 102 23.62 -3.59 -11.45
C PHE A 102 23.69 -2.14 -12.00
N LEU A 103 23.75 -1.11 -11.13
CA LEU A 103 23.89 0.30 -11.51
C LEU A 103 25.19 0.64 -12.27
N HIS A 104 26.17 -0.27 -12.28
CA HIS A 104 27.43 -0.15 -13.04
C HIS A 104 27.53 -1.19 -14.18
N LYS A 105 26.47 -1.99 -14.41
CA LYS A 105 26.48 -3.19 -15.26
C LYS A 105 25.17 -3.36 -16.05
N MET A 106 24.29 -2.37 -16.02
CA MET A 106 23.03 -2.33 -16.75
C MET A 106 23.23 -1.72 -18.13
N ILE A 107 22.50 -2.26 -19.10
CA ILE A 107 22.32 -1.67 -20.42
C ILE A 107 20.85 -1.27 -20.52
N VAL A 108 20.57 -0.06 -20.97
CA VAL A 108 19.21 0.45 -21.15
C VAL A 108 19.01 0.76 -22.64
N PHE A 109 17.97 0.16 -23.21
CA PHE A 109 17.46 0.46 -24.55
C PHE A 109 16.28 1.42 -24.37
N MET A 110 16.20 2.52 -25.12
CA MET A 110 15.17 3.53 -24.99
C MET A 110 14.61 3.84 -26.39
N THR A 111 13.36 3.44 -26.64
CA THR A 111 12.75 3.57 -27.97
C THR A 111 12.33 5.01 -28.26
N ASP A 112 12.45 5.46 -29.50
CA ASP A 112 11.97 6.76 -29.96
C ASP A 112 10.81 6.56 -30.95
N LEU A 113 9.62 7.05 -30.58
CA LEU A 113 8.42 6.89 -31.38
C LEU A 113 8.38 7.83 -32.59
N GLN A 114 8.86 9.07 -32.45
CA GLN A 114 8.75 10.11 -33.49
C GLN A 114 10.01 10.17 -34.38
N GLY A 115 11.20 10.12 -33.77
CA GLY A 115 12.46 10.10 -34.50
C GLY A 115 12.84 8.72 -35.05
N LYS A 116 12.03 7.68 -34.77
CA LYS A 116 12.10 6.33 -35.39
C LYS A 116 13.45 5.64 -35.18
N GLY A 117 13.98 5.76 -33.97
CA GLY A 117 15.29 5.26 -33.55
C GLY A 117 15.29 4.58 -32.18
N LEU A 118 16.46 4.08 -31.77
CA LEU A 118 16.68 3.41 -30.50
C LEU A 118 17.94 3.98 -29.82
N VAL A 119 17.77 4.63 -28.67
CA VAL A 119 18.91 5.05 -27.84
C VAL A 119 19.39 3.88 -27.00
N VAL A 120 20.71 3.71 -26.89
CA VAL A 120 21.37 2.67 -26.12
C VAL A 120 22.29 3.34 -25.10
N TYR A 121 22.15 2.99 -23.82
CA TYR A 121 23.03 3.43 -22.73
C TYR A 121 23.68 2.22 -22.07
N ASP A 122 25.02 2.15 -22.05
CA ASP A 122 25.77 1.13 -21.30
C ASP A 122 26.41 1.76 -20.06
N SER A 123 25.89 1.42 -18.89
CA SER A 123 26.36 2.01 -17.62
C SER A 123 27.68 1.42 -17.10
N SER A 124 28.30 0.46 -17.80
CA SER A 124 29.63 -0.07 -17.47
C SER A 124 30.77 0.74 -18.06
N VAL A 125 30.57 1.27 -19.27
CA VAL A 125 31.48 2.22 -19.94
C VAL A 125 30.96 3.68 -19.90
N LYS A 126 29.76 3.90 -19.35
CA LYS A 126 29.02 5.17 -19.31
C LYS A 126 28.69 5.77 -20.70
N SER A 127 28.76 4.99 -21.77
CA SER A 127 28.45 5.47 -23.12
C SER A 127 26.94 5.57 -23.35
N MET A 128 26.55 6.51 -24.21
CA MET A 128 25.20 6.61 -24.77
C MET A 128 25.30 6.87 -26.26
N CYS A 129 24.41 6.29 -27.06
CA CYS A 129 24.34 6.55 -28.50
C CYS A 129 22.95 6.28 -29.05
N ARG A 130 22.65 6.87 -30.21
CA ARG A 130 21.44 6.63 -30.99
C ARG A 130 21.72 5.62 -32.09
N VAL A 131 20.79 4.70 -32.34
CA VAL A 131 20.83 3.72 -33.44
C VAL A 131 19.56 3.83 -34.25
N GLU A 132 19.68 3.98 -35.56
CA GLU A 132 18.55 4.11 -36.49
C GLU A 132 18.61 3.03 -37.57
N SER A 133 17.47 2.67 -38.15
CA SER A 133 17.34 1.62 -39.16
C SER A 133 16.01 1.77 -39.89
N ASP A 134 15.97 1.47 -41.19
CA ASP A 134 14.74 1.55 -41.99
C ASP A 134 13.64 0.61 -41.46
N TYR A 135 14.03 -0.46 -40.77
CA TYR A 135 13.12 -1.40 -40.09
C TYR A 135 12.44 -0.82 -38.83
N MET A 136 12.87 0.35 -38.34
CA MET A 136 12.21 1.10 -37.25
C MET A 136 11.15 2.09 -37.79
N ILE A 137 11.09 2.29 -39.11
CA ILE A 137 10.10 3.14 -39.79
C ILE A 137 8.85 2.30 -40.12
N PRO A 138 7.63 2.73 -39.75
CA PRO A 138 6.40 2.06 -40.16
C PRO A 138 6.18 2.07 -41.67
N THR A 139 5.56 1.02 -42.21
CA THR A 139 5.15 0.96 -43.62
C THR A 139 3.77 1.60 -43.88
N SER A 140 3.22 2.33 -42.90
CA SER A 140 1.90 2.97 -42.93
C SER A 140 1.85 4.05 -41.86
N ASN A 141 1.18 5.16 -42.16
CA ASN A 141 0.87 6.23 -41.19
C ASN A 141 -0.58 6.13 -40.66
N PHE A 142 -1.21 4.96 -40.80
CA PHE A 142 -2.56 4.65 -40.33
C PHE A 142 -2.55 3.40 -39.45
N SER A 143 -3.19 3.51 -38.28
CA SER A 143 -3.52 2.40 -37.38
C SER A 143 -4.95 1.94 -37.61
N SER A 144 -5.22 0.67 -37.29
CA SER A 144 -6.56 0.08 -37.18
C SER A 144 -6.69 -0.56 -35.79
N ILE A 145 -7.81 -0.31 -35.11
CA ILE A 145 -8.17 -0.93 -33.83
C ILE A 145 -9.70 -1.11 -33.82
N ALA A 146 -10.20 -2.31 -33.52
CA ALA A 146 -11.64 -2.60 -33.50
C ALA A 146 -12.37 -2.12 -34.79
N ASN A 147 -11.75 -2.36 -35.95
CA ASN A 147 -12.16 -1.92 -37.29
C ASN A 147 -12.25 -0.40 -37.53
N GLN A 148 -11.84 0.45 -36.57
CA GLN A 148 -11.76 1.89 -36.76
C GLN A 148 -10.33 2.30 -37.17
N LYS A 149 -10.21 2.95 -38.33
CA LYS A 149 -8.93 3.43 -38.88
C LYS A 149 -8.72 4.91 -38.59
N PHE A 150 -7.51 5.27 -38.18
CA PHE A 150 -7.13 6.64 -37.85
C PHE A 150 -5.65 6.89 -38.18
N ARG A 151 -5.28 8.16 -38.40
CA ARG A 151 -3.90 8.55 -38.69
C ARG A 151 -3.05 8.45 -37.42
N PHE A 152 -1.92 7.78 -37.51
CA PHE A 152 -0.95 7.61 -36.44
C PHE A 152 0.45 7.51 -37.06
N ASP A 153 1.21 8.62 -37.02
CA ASP A 153 2.64 8.57 -37.35
C ASP A 153 3.41 8.12 -36.10
N GLY A 154 4.33 7.19 -36.28
CA GLY A 154 4.99 6.48 -35.20
C GLY A 154 6.26 5.77 -35.67
N GLY A 155 6.66 4.76 -34.91
CA GLY A 155 8.00 4.19 -34.97
C GLY A 155 8.11 2.97 -34.07
N ILE A 156 9.31 2.72 -33.57
CA ILE A 156 9.60 1.64 -32.62
C ILE A 156 8.88 1.87 -31.28
N PHE A 157 7.82 1.09 -31.03
CA PHE A 157 6.86 1.36 -29.96
C PHE A 157 7.08 0.46 -28.73
N SER A 158 7.61 -0.76 -28.90
CA SER A 158 7.90 -1.64 -27.75
C SER A 158 9.04 -2.60 -28.02
N THR A 159 9.76 -2.97 -26.95
CA THR A 159 10.93 -3.86 -27.00
C THR A 159 10.89 -4.96 -25.93
N VAL A 160 11.45 -6.13 -26.24
CA VAL A 160 11.76 -7.19 -25.28
C VAL A 160 13.08 -7.87 -25.59
N ILE A 161 13.70 -8.51 -24.60
CA ILE A 161 14.90 -9.31 -24.79
C ILE A 161 14.58 -10.79 -24.58
N LEU A 162 15.04 -11.62 -25.51
CA LEU A 162 15.20 -13.05 -25.33
C LEU A 162 16.64 -13.44 -25.67
N TYR A 163 17.33 -14.04 -24.70
CA TYR A 163 18.73 -14.48 -24.82
C TYR A 163 19.69 -13.33 -25.15
N ASP A 164 20.33 -13.30 -26.32
CA ASP A 164 21.26 -12.25 -26.77
C ASP A 164 20.67 -11.31 -27.83
N GLU A 165 19.36 -11.42 -28.09
CA GLU A 165 18.64 -10.63 -29.10
C GLU A 165 17.59 -9.70 -28.45
N LEU A 166 17.60 -8.45 -28.89
CA LEU A 166 16.52 -7.50 -28.67
C LEU A 166 15.49 -7.71 -29.79
N TYR A 167 14.23 -7.90 -29.42
CA TYR A 167 13.08 -7.96 -30.31
C TYR A 167 12.29 -6.66 -30.17
N TYR A 168 11.72 -6.16 -31.26
CA TYR A 168 10.95 -4.91 -31.25
C TYR A 168 9.81 -4.92 -32.27
N VAL A 169 8.81 -4.06 -32.04
CA VAL A 169 7.67 -3.84 -32.94
C VAL A 169 7.58 -2.37 -33.33
N THR A 170 7.21 -2.08 -34.57
CA THR A 170 6.80 -0.73 -35.00
C THR A 170 5.28 -0.61 -34.91
N THR A 171 4.78 0.58 -34.57
CA THR A 171 3.34 0.86 -34.61
C THR A 171 3.12 2.14 -35.44
N PRO A 172 2.44 2.07 -36.60
CA PRO A 172 1.82 0.88 -37.22
C PRO A 172 2.84 -0.20 -37.65
N GLY A 173 2.39 -1.44 -37.83
CA GLY A 173 3.29 -2.53 -38.25
C GLY A 173 2.76 -3.94 -37.99
N THR A 174 2.96 -4.83 -38.98
CA THR A 174 2.57 -6.26 -38.95
C THR A 174 3.77 -7.21 -38.78
N LYS A 175 4.89 -6.71 -38.26
CA LYS A 175 6.14 -7.46 -38.08
C LYS A 175 6.78 -7.15 -36.73
N ILE A 176 7.21 -8.20 -36.03
CA ILE A 176 8.16 -8.08 -34.92
C ILE A 176 9.55 -8.38 -35.49
N TYR A 177 10.47 -7.44 -35.32
CA TYR A 177 11.86 -7.53 -35.75
C TYR A 177 12.76 -7.99 -34.60
N LYS A 178 14.01 -8.35 -34.91
CA LYS A 178 15.07 -8.60 -33.92
C LYS A 178 16.46 -8.21 -34.40
N ILE A 179 17.33 -7.87 -33.46
CA ILE A 179 18.75 -7.54 -33.65
C ILE A 179 19.56 -8.00 -32.43
N LYS A 180 20.82 -8.40 -32.61
CA LYS A 180 21.68 -8.83 -31.50
C LYS A 180 22.13 -7.65 -30.63
N ILE A 181 22.08 -7.82 -29.31
CA ILE A 181 22.53 -6.83 -28.32
C ILE A 181 24.00 -6.43 -28.55
N LYS A 182 24.86 -7.41 -28.86
CA LYS A 182 26.27 -7.17 -29.23
C LYS A 182 26.47 -6.35 -30.50
N SER A 183 25.45 -6.19 -31.34
CA SER A 183 25.48 -5.26 -32.48
C SER A 183 25.04 -3.87 -32.07
N LEU A 184 23.95 -3.73 -31.30
CA LEU A 184 23.49 -2.43 -30.78
C LEU A 184 24.53 -1.70 -29.92
N LEU A 185 25.27 -2.44 -29.08
CA LEU A 185 26.35 -1.90 -28.23
C LEU A 185 27.55 -1.33 -29.01
N LYS A 186 27.60 -1.50 -30.34
CA LYS A 186 28.61 -0.86 -31.20
C LYS A 186 28.17 0.49 -31.77
N CYS A 187 26.97 0.97 -31.45
CA CYS A 187 26.38 2.19 -32.02
C CYS A 187 26.39 2.19 -33.57
N PRO A 188 25.86 1.13 -34.21
CA PRO A 188 25.96 0.95 -35.66
C PRO A 188 25.18 2.02 -36.43
N ASN A 189 25.76 2.50 -37.53
CA ASN A 189 25.05 3.36 -38.49
C ASN A 189 23.90 2.61 -39.20
N ILE A 190 23.02 3.35 -39.88
CA ILE A 190 21.82 2.81 -40.55
C ILE A 190 22.14 1.61 -41.47
N LYS A 191 23.19 1.69 -42.29
CA LYS A 191 23.59 0.61 -43.22
C LYS A 191 23.98 -0.67 -42.46
N GLU A 192 24.68 -0.53 -41.33
CA GLU A 192 25.02 -1.66 -40.47
C GLU A 192 23.81 -2.20 -39.70
N ALA A 193 22.98 -1.33 -39.12
CA ALA A 193 21.79 -1.71 -38.36
C ALA A 193 20.78 -2.47 -39.25
N ASN A 194 20.58 -2.00 -40.48
CA ASN A 194 19.81 -2.71 -41.51
C ASN A 194 20.37 -4.11 -41.78
N LYS A 195 21.69 -4.24 -41.98
CA LYS A 195 22.37 -5.53 -42.24
C LYS A 195 22.36 -6.50 -41.04
N LYS A 196 22.02 -6.03 -39.83
CA LYS A 196 21.94 -6.87 -38.61
C LYS A 196 20.50 -7.15 -38.14
N THR A 197 19.52 -6.35 -38.57
CA THR A 197 18.10 -6.56 -38.26
C THR A 197 17.50 -7.70 -39.07
N LYS A 198 16.57 -8.46 -38.48
CA LYS A 198 15.81 -9.52 -39.16
C LYS A 198 14.34 -9.48 -38.72
N VAL A 199 13.42 -9.90 -39.59
CA VAL A 199 12.05 -10.22 -39.18
C VAL A 199 12.07 -11.48 -38.32
N ALA A 200 11.38 -11.45 -37.17
CA ALA A 200 11.27 -12.57 -36.24
C ALA A 200 9.88 -13.22 -36.27
N ILE A 201 8.82 -12.41 -36.31
CA ILE A 201 7.42 -12.87 -36.33
C ILE A 201 6.64 -11.99 -37.31
N LYS A 202 5.81 -12.59 -38.17
CA LYS A 202 4.71 -11.89 -38.86
C LYS A 202 3.49 -11.96 -37.95
N ILE A 203 2.89 -10.82 -37.63
CA ILE A 203 1.71 -10.73 -36.76
C ILE A 203 0.47 -10.37 -37.62
N PRO A 204 -0.75 -10.80 -37.26
CA PRO A 204 -1.91 -10.74 -38.15
C PRO A 204 -2.36 -9.32 -38.48
N SER A 205 -2.29 -8.42 -37.50
CA SER A 205 -2.67 -7.01 -37.57
C SER A 205 -1.63 -6.14 -36.87
N ASN A 206 -1.96 -4.87 -36.61
CA ASN A 206 -1.11 -4.00 -35.80
C ASN A 206 -0.99 -4.52 -34.36
N SER A 207 0.23 -4.47 -33.79
CA SER A 207 0.43 -4.58 -32.34
C SER A 207 1.04 -3.31 -31.78
N GLY A 208 0.52 -2.87 -30.63
CA GLY A 208 1.10 -1.79 -29.85
C GLY A 208 2.18 -2.26 -28.86
N GLN A 209 2.18 -3.52 -28.43
CA GLN A 209 3.02 -3.95 -27.30
C GLN A 209 3.49 -5.39 -27.44
N ILE A 210 4.69 -5.67 -26.92
CA ILE A 210 5.25 -7.02 -26.86
C ILE A 210 5.79 -7.33 -25.46
N ALA A 211 5.60 -8.57 -25.01
CA ALA A 211 6.11 -9.09 -23.74
C ALA A 211 6.77 -10.47 -23.96
N SER A 212 7.72 -10.88 -23.12
CA SER A 212 8.41 -12.17 -23.29
C SER A 212 8.53 -12.98 -22.00
N ALA A 213 8.15 -14.26 -22.04
CA ALA A 213 8.38 -15.21 -20.95
C ALA A 213 8.80 -16.60 -21.46
N GLY A 214 9.91 -17.10 -20.94
CA GLY A 214 10.48 -18.38 -21.39
C GLY A 214 10.88 -18.32 -22.87
N HIS A 215 10.31 -19.20 -23.68
CA HIS A 215 10.56 -19.29 -25.12
C HIS A 215 9.55 -18.51 -25.98
N SER A 216 8.63 -17.76 -25.37
CA SER A 216 7.50 -17.13 -26.07
C SER A 216 7.52 -15.61 -26.00
N ILE A 217 7.10 -14.98 -27.11
CA ILE A 217 6.72 -13.57 -27.18
C ILE A 217 5.20 -13.49 -27.25
N PHE A 218 4.62 -12.59 -26.46
CA PHE A 218 3.20 -12.25 -26.42
C PHE A 218 3.00 -10.86 -27.05
N TYR A 219 1.90 -10.67 -27.78
CA TYR A 219 1.58 -9.45 -28.50
C TYR A 219 0.07 -9.34 -28.73
N SER A 220 -0.41 -8.17 -29.18
CA SER A 220 -1.81 -7.97 -29.51
C SER A 220 -2.13 -8.23 -30.98
N ASP A 221 -3.39 -8.54 -31.22
CA ASP A 221 -4.07 -8.46 -32.52
C ASP A 221 -5.16 -7.39 -32.37
N ALA A 222 -4.96 -6.22 -32.96
CA ALA A 222 -5.81 -5.04 -32.79
C ALA A 222 -7.08 -5.05 -33.67
N ASP A 223 -7.09 -5.85 -34.74
CA ASP A 223 -8.28 -6.10 -35.55
C ASP A 223 -9.10 -7.28 -34.98
N GLY A 224 -8.43 -8.30 -34.43
CA GLY A 224 -9.05 -9.45 -33.76
C GLY A 224 -9.41 -9.27 -32.27
N ASN A 225 -9.17 -8.09 -31.68
CA ASN A 225 -9.39 -7.77 -30.25
C ASN A 225 -8.79 -8.84 -29.29
N ALA A 226 -7.56 -9.28 -29.55
CA ALA A 226 -6.98 -10.45 -28.92
C ALA A 226 -5.53 -10.28 -28.44
N ILE A 227 -5.11 -11.14 -27.51
CA ILE A 227 -3.72 -11.31 -27.05
C ILE A 227 -3.23 -12.67 -27.53
N LEU A 228 -2.17 -12.69 -28.32
CA LEU A 228 -1.57 -13.86 -28.92
C LEU A 228 -0.23 -14.16 -28.26
N GLY A 229 0.18 -15.44 -28.26
CA GLY A 229 1.50 -15.89 -27.83
C GLY A 229 2.13 -16.81 -28.87
N THR A 230 3.39 -16.54 -29.22
CA THR A 230 4.16 -17.31 -30.20
C THR A 230 5.47 -17.79 -29.59
N ASN A 231 5.70 -19.11 -29.62
CA ASN A 231 6.99 -19.70 -29.28
C ASN A 231 7.99 -19.45 -30.42
N VAL A 232 9.09 -18.75 -30.13
CA VAL A 232 10.08 -18.32 -31.13
C VAL A 232 11.22 -19.31 -31.36
N PHE A 233 11.19 -20.48 -30.68
CA PHE A 233 12.17 -21.56 -30.80
C PHE A 233 11.66 -22.76 -31.60
N GLN A 234 10.34 -22.89 -31.76
CA GLN A 234 9.73 -23.89 -32.64
C GLN A 234 9.83 -23.43 -34.12
N LYS A 235 10.20 -24.34 -35.03
CA LYS A 235 10.43 -23.99 -36.46
C LYS A 235 9.16 -23.88 -37.32
N SER A 236 8.01 -24.33 -36.83
CA SER A 236 6.77 -24.37 -37.62
C SER A 236 6.11 -22.99 -37.74
N GLY A 237 5.42 -22.72 -38.85
CA GLY A 237 4.65 -21.48 -39.06
C GLY A 237 3.35 -21.39 -38.25
N LYS A 238 3.07 -22.34 -37.34
CA LYS A 238 1.79 -22.46 -36.59
C LYS A 238 2.00 -22.61 -35.07
N ASN A 239 2.98 -21.89 -34.49
CA ASN A 239 3.28 -21.89 -33.04
C ASN A 239 2.53 -20.79 -32.26
N THR A 240 1.68 -20.03 -32.94
CA THR A 240 0.87 -18.94 -32.37
C THR A 240 -0.39 -19.49 -31.72
N VAL A 241 -0.74 -18.96 -30.54
CA VAL A 241 -1.92 -19.33 -29.75
C VAL A 241 -2.65 -18.07 -29.30
N ILE A 242 -3.97 -18.00 -29.52
CA ILE A 242 -4.81 -16.95 -28.93
C ILE A 242 -4.94 -17.22 -27.43
N LEU A 243 -4.37 -16.36 -26.59
CA LEU A 243 -4.37 -16.51 -25.14
C LEU A 243 -5.67 -15.99 -24.52
N ALA A 244 -6.14 -14.82 -24.96
CA ALA A 244 -7.43 -14.24 -24.64
C ALA A 244 -7.96 -13.40 -25.82
N GLN A 245 -9.28 -13.25 -25.92
CA GLN A 245 -9.98 -12.46 -26.94
C GLN A 245 -11.29 -11.96 -26.32
N ASP A 246 -11.61 -10.68 -26.48
CA ASP A 246 -12.83 -10.05 -25.94
C ASP A 246 -13.07 -8.68 -26.60
N ASP A 247 -14.08 -8.59 -27.47
CA ASP A 247 -14.36 -7.39 -28.27
C ASP A 247 -14.79 -6.17 -27.45
N LYS A 248 -15.12 -6.32 -26.16
CA LYS A 248 -15.44 -5.21 -25.25
C LYS A 248 -14.25 -4.84 -24.35
N LYS A 249 -13.40 -5.82 -23.99
CA LYS A 249 -12.33 -5.68 -22.98
C LYS A 249 -10.89 -5.62 -23.53
N LEU A 250 -10.63 -6.04 -24.77
CA LEU A 250 -9.27 -6.21 -25.33
C LEU A 250 -9.04 -5.45 -26.66
N GLN A 251 -9.71 -4.30 -26.85
CA GLN A 251 -9.73 -3.56 -28.11
C GLN A 251 -8.34 -3.00 -28.50
N SER A 252 -7.82 -2.02 -27.76
CA SER A 252 -6.41 -1.58 -27.85
C SER A 252 -5.62 -2.24 -26.73
N ILE A 253 -4.41 -2.74 -26.96
CA ILE A 253 -3.50 -3.24 -25.91
C ILE A 253 -2.32 -2.26 -25.78
N SER A 254 -2.47 -1.26 -24.91
CA SER A 254 -1.52 -0.17 -24.77
C SER A 254 -0.39 -0.44 -23.77
N SER A 255 -0.47 -1.49 -22.94
CA SER A 255 0.73 -2.05 -22.27
C SER A 255 0.71 -3.57 -22.20
N LEU A 256 1.86 -4.23 -22.32
CA LEU A 256 2.03 -5.66 -22.05
C LEU A 256 3.41 -5.95 -21.45
N LYS A 257 3.48 -6.61 -20.29
CA LYS A 257 4.73 -6.91 -19.55
C LYS A 257 4.66 -8.26 -18.84
N ALA A 258 5.74 -9.05 -18.91
CA ALA A 258 5.84 -10.33 -18.22
C ALA A 258 6.55 -10.19 -16.86
N SER A 259 5.94 -10.72 -15.80
CA SER A 259 6.42 -10.65 -14.42
C SER A 259 6.76 -12.05 -13.89
N TYR A 260 8.06 -12.32 -13.82
CA TYR A 260 8.60 -13.60 -13.39
C TYR A 260 8.44 -13.88 -11.89
N HIS A 261 8.40 -12.84 -11.05
CA HIS A 261 8.37 -13.04 -9.60
C HIS A 261 7.03 -13.60 -9.11
N TRP A 262 5.94 -13.06 -9.65
CA TRP A 262 4.59 -13.43 -9.26
C TRP A 262 3.90 -14.34 -10.28
N ASN A 263 4.62 -14.70 -11.35
CA ASN A 263 4.19 -15.56 -12.44
C ASN A 263 2.94 -15.03 -13.17
N LYS A 264 2.97 -13.75 -13.60
CA LYS A 264 1.87 -13.07 -14.31
C LYS A 264 2.32 -12.44 -15.64
N LEU A 265 1.47 -12.52 -16.64
CA LEU A 265 1.48 -11.65 -17.83
C LEU A 265 0.49 -10.53 -17.54
N ILE A 266 0.96 -9.29 -17.63
CA ILE A 266 0.24 -8.10 -17.18
C ILE A 266 0.07 -7.18 -18.37
N GLY A 267 -1.07 -6.50 -18.47
CA GLY A 267 -1.23 -5.46 -19.47
C GLY A 267 -2.22 -4.38 -19.11
N LEU A 268 -2.26 -3.37 -19.99
CA LEU A 268 -3.32 -2.38 -20.10
C LEU A 268 -3.99 -2.62 -21.44
N SER A 269 -5.32 -2.74 -21.42
CA SER A 269 -6.16 -2.54 -22.59
C SER A 269 -6.93 -1.24 -22.43
N ASP A 270 -7.10 -0.50 -23.51
CA ASP A 270 -7.91 0.72 -23.54
C ASP A 270 -8.72 0.84 -24.84
N ARG A 271 -9.22 2.04 -25.11
CA ARG A 271 -9.96 2.41 -26.32
C ARG A 271 -9.28 3.56 -27.05
N TYR A 272 -7.95 3.49 -27.22
CA TYR A 272 -7.16 4.54 -27.86
C TYR A 272 -7.76 5.10 -29.16
N HIS A 273 -8.39 4.27 -30.00
CA HIS A 273 -9.10 4.72 -31.20
C HIS A 273 -10.20 5.76 -30.91
N ARG A 274 -10.96 5.62 -29.82
CA ARG A 274 -12.02 6.59 -29.44
C ARG A 274 -11.43 7.91 -28.96
N TYR A 275 -10.27 7.88 -28.30
CA TYR A 275 -9.54 9.11 -27.95
C TYR A 275 -8.96 9.78 -29.22
N ALA A 276 -8.38 9.01 -30.14
CA ALA A 276 -7.81 9.52 -31.39
C ALA A 276 -8.85 10.05 -32.39
N LEU A 277 -10.11 9.58 -32.29
CA LEU A 277 -11.24 10.00 -33.13
C LEU A 277 -12.22 10.95 -32.43
N GLY A 278 -12.00 11.30 -31.16
CA GLY A 278 -12.92 12.11 -30.36
C GLY A 278 -14.26 11.43 -29.99
N THR A 279 -14.43 10.15 -30.30
CA THR A 279 -15.67 9.37 -30.11
C THR A 279 -15.75 8.64 -28.76
N VAL A 280 -15.03 9.13 -27.74
CA VAL A 280 -14.99 8.50 -26.41
C VAL A 280 -16.25 8.80 -25.61
N ASN A 281 -17.08 7.79 -25.39
CA ASN A 281 -18.17 7.85 -24.42
C ASN A 281 -17.57 7.61 -23.02
N LEU A 282 -17.76 8.55 -22.09
CA LEU A 282 -17.19 8.46 -20.74
C LEU A 282 -18.04 7.62 -19.77
N ASN A 283 -19.31 7.35 -20.10
CA ASN A 283 -20.26 6.57 -19.30
C ASN A 283 -20.04 5.05 -19.49
N GLU A 284 -18.87 4.66 -19.97
CA GLU A 284 -18.47 3.27 -20.17
C GLU A 284 -17.00 3.03 -19.79
N VAL A 285 -16.69 1.77 -19.47
CA VAL A 285 -15.34 1.36 -19.07
C VAL A 285 -14.38 1.46 -20.27
N ASN A 286 -13.58 2.52 -20.31
CA ASN A 286 -12.62 2.77 -21.38
C ASN A 286 -11.25 2.12 -21.16
N ILE A 287 -10.78 1.96 -19.91
CA ILE A 287 -9.42 1.49 -19.59
C ILE A 287 -9.47 0.28 -18.64
N ARG A 288 -8.64 -0.74 -18.91
CA ARG A 288 -8.59 -2.02 -18.21
C ARG A 288 -7.16 -2.49 -18.04
N TYR A 289 -6.61 -2.33 -16.84
CA TYR A 289 -5.51 -3.19 -16.43
C TYR A 289 -5.99 -4.65 -16.38
N PHE A 290 -5.13 -5.62 -16.69
CA PHE A 290 -5.45 -7.04 -16.56
C PHE A 290 -4.21 -7.86 -16.17
N GLU A 291 -4.45 -9.02 -15.54
CA GLU A 291 -3.44 -10.06 -15.36
C GLU A 291 -3.92 -11.38 -15.94
N MET A 292 -2.98 -12.16 -16.48
CA MET A 292 -3.14 -13.53 -16.90
C MET A 292 -2.05 -14.38 -16.25
N ASP A 293 -2.39 -15.54 -15.73
CA ASP A 293 -1.43 -16.37 -15.02
C ASP A 293 -0.42 -17.05 -15.98
N LEU A 294 0.90 -16.89 -15.75
CA LEU A 294 1.92 -17.43 -16.65
C LEU A 294 2.02 -18.96 -16.59
N ALA A 295 1.60 -19.62 -15.52
CA ALA A 295 1.51 -21.09 -15.50
C ALA A 295 0.27 -21.57 -16.27
N LYS A 296 -0.87 -20.85 -16.18
CA LYS A 296 -2.02 -21.10 -17.07
C LYS A 296 -1.67 -20.81 -18.54
N ILE A 297 -0.94 -19.74 -18.85
CA ILE A 297 -0.46 -19.43 -20.21
C ILE A 297 0.49 -20.51 -20.71
N ARG A 298 1.49 -20.93 -19.93
CA ARG A 298 2.37 -22.05 -20.30
C ARG A 298 1.56 -23.31 -20.56
N LYS A 299 0.69 -23.72 -19.63
CA LYS A 299 -0.25 -24.84 -19.87
C LYS A 299 -1.08 -24.66 -21.15
N LYS A 300 -1.55 -23.45 -21.50
CA LYS A 300 -2.29 -23.21 -22.76
C LYS A 300 -1.40 -23.32 -24.01
N MET A 301 -0.18 -22.77 -23.98
CA MET A 301 0.83 -22.94 -25.04
C MET A 301 1.17 -24.42 -25.24
N ASP A 302 1.55 -25.10 -24.15
CA ASP A 302 2.03 -26.49 -24.14
C ASP A 302 0.90 -27.49 -24.43
N ALA A 303 -0.33 -27.21 -23.97
CA ALA A 303 -1.52 -27.97 -24.36
C ALA A 303 -1.88 -27.76 -25.83
N THR A 304 -1.67 -26.57 -26.41
CA THR A 304 -1.86 -26.38 -27.87
C THR A 304 -0.82 -27.16 -28.68
N VAL A 305 0.37 -27.41 -28.13
CA VAL A 305 1.36 -28.33 -28.71
C VAL A 305 0.90 -29.78 -28.55
N LYS A 306 0.55 -30.25 -27.34
CA LYS A 306 0.11 -31.63 -27.09
C LYS A 306 -1.20 -31.98 -27.81
N MET A 307 -2.19 -31.08 -27.83
CA MET A 307 -3.44 -31.28 -28.55
C MET A 307 -3.19 -31.49 -30.05
N LYS A 308 -2.24 -30.79 -30.68
CA LYS A 308 -1.94 -30.99 -32.11
C LYS A 308 -1.42 -32.39 -32.47
N TYR A 309 -0.79 -33.10 -31.54
CA TYR A 309 -0.43 -34.51 -31.74
C TYR A 309 -1.62 -35.47 -31.55
N SER A 310 -2.70 -35.03 -30.88
CA SER A 310 -3.94 -35.79 -30.67
C SER A 310 -5.05 -35.42 -31.67
N LEU A 311 -5.00 -34.23 -32.27
CA LEU A 311 -6.07 -33.65 -33.09
C LEU A 311 -6.25 -34.35 -34.45
N CYS A 312 -5.28 -35.18 -34.87
CA CYS A 312 -5.43 -36.05 -36.04
C CYS A 312 -6.40 -37.22 -35.82
N ILE A 313 -6.84 -37.48 -34.58
CA ILE A 313 -7.64 -38.65 -34.20
C ILE A 313 -9.11 -38.27 -33.91
N LEU A 314 -9.40 -37.00 -33.60
CA LEU A 314 -10.72 -36.53 -33.13
C LEU A 314 -11.30 -35.41 -34.01
N ILE A 315 -11.61 -35.77 -35.26
CA ILE A 315 -12.44 -34.96 -36.19
C ILE A 315 -13.95 -35.21 -35.96
N ILE A 316 -14.30 -35.95 -34.89
CA ILE A 316 -15.63 -36.50 -34.63
C ILE A 316 -16.23 -35.84 -33.37
N LEU A 317 -17.42 -35.25 -33.50
CA LEU A 317 -18.35 -34.70 -32.47
C LEU A 317 -18.08 -33.29 -31.83
N SER A 318 -18.73 -32.28 -32.42
CA SER A 318 -19.53 -31.19 -31.80
C SER A 318 -18.99 -30.21 -30.72
N THR A 319 -18.75 -28.96 -31.14
CA THR A 319 -19.19 -27.65 -30.56
C THR A 319 -19.28 -27.40 -29.03
N ALA A 320 -18.44 -26.48 -28.51
CA ALA A 320 -18.73 -25.60 -27.33
C ALA A 320 -17.70 -24.43 -27.20
N ILE A 321 -18.02 -23.37 -26.42
CA ILE A 321 -17.17 -22.16 -26.18
C ILE A 321 -17.04 -21.88 -24.66
N VAL A 322 -15.85 -21.52 -24.15
CA VAL A 322 -15.62 -21.15 -22.73
C VAL A 322 -14.54 -20.05 -22.56
N SER A 323 -14.71 -19.15 -21.59
CA SER A 323 -13.69 -18.18 -21.11
C SER A 323 -13.51 -18.26 -19.58
N PHE A 324 -12.51 -17.59 -18.99
CA PHE A 324 -12.20 -17.69 -17.55
C PHE A 324 -11.90 -16.36 -16.86
N GLY A 325 -12.62 -16.08 -15.77
CA GLY A 325 -12.30 -15.06 -14.76
C GLY A 325 -12.04 -15.67 -13.38
N VAL A 326 -12.09 -14.83 -12.34
CA VAL A 326 -12.36 -15.23 -10.95
C VAL A 326 -13.56 -14.43 -10.50
N GLU A 327 -14.50 -15.11 -9.85
CA GLU A 327 -15.83 -14.58 -9.52
C GLU A 327 -15.85 -13.85 -8.17
N LEU A 328 -16.79 -12.92 -8.02
CA LEU A 328 -17.04 -12.19 -6.78
C LEU A 328 -18.11 -12.92 -5.98
N ASN A 329 -17.78 -13.37 -4.78
CA ASN A 329 -18.80 -13.79 -3.82
C ASN A 329 -19.39 -12.55 -3.13
N VAL A 330 -20.64 -12.21 -3.43
CA VAL A 330 -21.37 -11.13 -2.74
C VAL A 330 -22.10 -11.73 -1.56
N VAL A 331 -21.79 -11.26 -0.34
CA VAL A 331 -22.27 -11.87 0.91
C VAL A 331 -23.60 -11.26 1.37
N HIS A 332 -23.75 -9.94 1.19
CA HIS A 332 -24.96 -9.18 1.55
C HIS A 332 -25.15 -8.06 0.51
N GLU A 333 -26.41 -7.72 0.21
CA GLU A 333 -26.80 -6.66 -0.71
C GLU A 333 -27.92 -5.81 -0.11
N TRP A 334 -27.95 -4.53 -0.49
CA TRP A 334 -28.95 -3.55 -0.05
C TRP A 334 -29.45 -2.71 -1.21
N LYS A 335 -30.73 -2.33 -1.15
CA LYS A 335 -31.34 -1.25 -1.94
C LYS A 335 -31.24 0.09 -1.22
N TYR A 336 -31.34 0.07 0.11
CA TYR A 336 -31.18 1.21 1.00
C TYR A 336 -30.82 0.76 2.42
N CYS A 337 -30.26 1.68 3.20
CA CYS A 337 -30.04 1.54 4.64
C CYS A 337 -31.37 1.36 5.38
N GLU A 338 -31.46 0.36 6.27
CA GLU A 338 -32.63 0.16 7.16
C GLU A 338 -32.18 -0.47 8.49
N TYR A 339 -32.80 -0.04 9.61
CA TYR A 339 -32.42 -0.44 10.97
C TYR A 339 -33.37 -1.46 11.61
N GLU A 340 -32.86 -2.18 12.61
CA GLU A 340 -33.65 -2.99 13.53
C GLU A 340 -34.28 -2.08 14.61
N TRP A 341 -35.49 -1.60 14.31
CA TRP A 341 -36.27 -0.73 15.18
C TRP A 341 -36.87 -1.49 16.36
N LYS A 342 -36.92 -0.86 17.56
CA LYS A 342 -37.53 -1.45 18.77
C LYS A 342 -39.03 -1.75 18.58
N ASN A 343 -39.70 -0.96 17.75
CA ASN A 343 -41.07 -1.15 17.28
C ASN A 343 -41.33 -0.26 16.05
N GLN A 344 -42.46 -0.47 15.38
CA GLN A 344 -42.87 0.30 14.20
C GLN A 344 -43.05 1.80 14.51
N GLN A 345 -43.55 2.16 15.69
CA GLN A 345 -43.71 3.56 16.11
C GLN A 345 -42.36 4.30 16.16
N GLN A 346 -41.27 3.65 16.57
CA GLN A 346 -39.93 4.26 16.55
C GLN A 346 -39.51 4.60 15.12
N LYS A 347 -39.77 3.70 14.15
CA LYS A 347 -39.48 3.93 12.73
C LYS A 347 -40.28 5.10 12.17
N GLU A 348 -41.60 5.11 12.42
CA GLU A 348 -42.49 6.17 11.94
C GLU A 348 -42.16 7.53 12.56
N ASN A 349 -41.86 7.58 13.87
CA ASN A 349 -41.40 8.79 14.52
C ASN A 349 -40.07 9.29 13.94
N ALA A 350 -39.14 8.38 13.59
CA ALA A 350 -37.86 8.75 13.00
C ALA A 350 -38.00 9.29 11.56
N ILE A 351 -38.93 8.74 10.76
CA ILE A 351 -39.29 9.26 9.43
C ILE A 351 -39.96 10.63 9.56
N ASN A 352 -40.98 10.75 10.42
CA ASN A 352 -41.77 11.97 10.58
C ASN A 352 -40.93 13.14 11.14
N SER A 353 -39.93 12.87 11.98
CA SER A 353 -38.96 13.86 12.47
C SER A 353 -37.76 14.08 11.53
N LYS A 354 -37.69 13.34 10.42
CA LYS A 354 -36.55 13.29 9.48
C LYS A 354 -35.21 12.90 10.11
N SER A 355 -35.22 12.31 11.31
CA SER A 355 -34.01 11.74 11.91
C SER A 355 -33.60 10.41 11.26
N TYR A 356 -34.49 9.81 10.46
CA TYR A 356 -34.19 8.72 9.53
C TYR A 356 -34.79 9.02 8.15
N ASP A 357 -33.93 9.01 7.14
CA ASP A 357 -34.30 9.09 5.72
C ASP A 357 -33.41 8.10 4.94
N PRO A 358 -33.98 7.06 4.31
CA PRO A 358 -33.20 6.07 3.56
C PRO A 358 -32.49 6.64 2.34
N TYR A 359 -32.84 7.84 1.86
CA TYR A 359 -32.12 8.55 0.79
C TYR A 359 -30.89 9.31 1.29
N LEU A 360 -30.75 9.55 2.60
CA LEU A 360 -29.60 10.22 3.21
C LEU A 360 -28.68 9.26 4.00
N CYS A 361 -29.15 8.04 4.28
CA CYS A 361 -28.37 7.02 4.97
C CYS A 361 -27.56 6.13 4.00
N PHE A 362 -26.28 6.49 3.81
CA PHE A 362 -25.30 5.70 3.04
C PHE A 362 -24.23 5.07 3.96
N PHE A 363 -23.59 3.99 3.49
CA PHE A 363 -22.57 3.26 4.24
C PHE A 363 -21.16 3.75 3.87
N PHE A 364 -20.32 4.10 4.85
CA PHE A 364 -18.99 4.69 4.61
C PHE A 364 -17.83 3.72 4.85
N ASP A 365 -17.96 2.83 5.83
CA ASP A 365 -16.98 1.80 6.17
C ASP A 365 -17.65 0.48 6.58
N ALA A 366 -16.92 -0.62 6.44
CA ALA A 366 -17.38 -1.94 6.86
C ALA A 366 -16.21 -2.85 7.27
N ILE A 367 -16.31 -3.47 8.44
CA ILE A 367 -15.31 -4.41 8.96
C ILE A 367 -15.99 -5.63 9.61
N LYS A 368 -15.39 -6.80 9.45
CA LYS A 368 -15.86 -8.04 10.08
C LYS A 368 -14.95 -8.39 11.26
N ALA A 369 -15.55 -8.67 12.41
CA ALA A 369 -14.88 -9.16 13.61
C ALA A 369 -14.63 -10.67 13.54
N ASP A 370 -13.69 -11.15 14.37
CA ASP A 370 -13.34 -12.58 14.44
C ASP A 370 -14.49 -13.44 15.01
N ASP A 371 -15.41 -12.84 15.77
CA ASP A 371 -16.66 -13.47 16.25
C ASP A 371 -17.71 -13.70 15.14
N GLY A 372 -17.49 -13.16 13.95
CA GLY A 372 -18.38 -13.29 12.79
C GLY A 372 -19.23 -12.04 12.48
N ARG A 373 -19.40 -11.10 13.41
CA ARG A 373 -20.22 -9.89 13.24
C ARG A 373 -19.63 -8.94 12.18
N VAL A 374 -20.48 -8.36 11.35
CA VAL A 374 -20.09 -7.32 10.40
C VAL A 374 -20.58 -5.97 10.93
N PHE A 375 -19.66 -5.05 11.12
CA PHE A 375 -19.90 -3.68 11.55
C PHE A 375 -19.94 -2.76 10.34
N ILE A 376 -20.85 -1.78 10.34
CA ILE A 376 -21.03 -0.76 9.29
C ILE A 376 -21.13 0.61 9.95
N SER A 377 -20.48 1.61 9.36
CA SER A 377 -20.62 3.02 9.73
C SER A 377 -21.52 3.80 8.76
N THR A 378 -22.26 4.74 9.32
CA THR A 378 -23.28 5.57 8.67
C THR A 378 -23.08 7.02 9.13
N PRO A 379 -22.30 7.85 8.42
CA PRO A 379 -21.95 9.18 8.90
C PRO A 379 -23.12 10.16 8.76
N LYS A 380 -23.25 11.09 9.72
CA LYS A 380 -24.30 12.13 9.76
C LYS A 380 -23.94 13.34 8.87
N TYR A 381 -23.67 13.06 7.59
CA TYR A 381 -23.09 14.02 6.64
C TYR A 381 -24.07 15.11 6.16
N PHE A 382 -25.37 14.82 6.12
CA PHE A 382 -26.40 15.72 5.58
C PHE A 382 -27.23 16.44 6.67
N ASP A 383 -26.63 16.76 7.82
CA ASP A 383 -27.28 17.27 9.06
C ASP A 383 -28.32 16.33 9.72
N HIS A 384 -29.00 15.45 8.96
CA HIS A 384 -30.13 14.64 9.40
C HIS A 384 -30.22 13.30 8.62
N GLY A 385 -31.33 12.57 8.74
CA GLY A 385 -31.61 11.33 8.00
C GLY A 385 -30.88 10.06 8.49
N VAL A 386 -29.95 10.17 9.44
CA VAL A 386 -29.17 9.03 9.97
C VAL A 386 -29.36 8.89 11.48
N PRO A 387 -30.12 7.88 11.96
CA PRO A 387 -30.55 7.78 13.36
C PRO A 387 -29.48 7.15 14.27
N ALA A 388 -28.60 6.32 13.72
CA ALA A 388 -27.45 5.73 14.39
C ALA A 388 -26.25 5.73 13.44
N SER A 389 -25.04 5.97 13.96
CA SER A 389 -23.85 6.19 13.12
C SER A 389 -22.88 4.99 13.07
N LEU A 390 -23.11 3.99 13.92
CA LEU A 390 -22.38 2.73 13.96
C LEU A 390 -23.35 1.60 14.30
N ALA A 391 -23.33 0.54 13.50
CA ALA A 391 -24.25 -0.59 13.63
C ALA A 391 -23.60 -1.92 13.25
N THR A 392 -24.28 -3.01 13.56
CA THR A 392 -23.96 -4.38 13.13
C THR A 392 -25.02 -4.90 12.15
N VAL A 393 -24.61 -5.67 11.15
CA VAL A 393 -25.51 -6.37 10.22
C VAL A 393 -26.16 -7.54 10.96
N THR A 394 -27.49 -7.61 10.92
CA THR A 394 -28.27 -8.71 11.50
C THR A 394 -28.64 -9.76 10.45
N ASN A 395 -29.12 -10.91 10.91
CA ASN A 395 -29.71 -11.95 10.04
C ASN A 395 -31.17 -11.64 9.64
N ALA A 396 -31.79 -10.59 10.19
CA ALA A 396 -33.14 -10.17 9.81
C ALA A 396 -33.07 -9.34 8.53
N THR A 397 -34.07 -9.46 7.64
CA THR A 397 -34.09 -8.77 6.34
C THR A 397 -35.37 -7.95 6.17
N GLY A 398 -35.22 -6.65 5.94
CA GLY A 398 -36.29 -5.75 5.52
C GLY A 398 -36.39 -5.65 3.98
N PRO A 399 -37.36 -4.87 3.46
CA PRO A 399 -37.49 -4.59 2.03
C PRO A 399 -36.25 -3.92 1.41
N GLY A 400 -35.44 -3.23 2.22
CA GLY A 400 -34.16 -2.63 1.86
C GLY A 400 -32.96 -3.57 1.81
N GLY A 401 -33.01 -4.74 2.47
CA GLY A 401 -31.87 -5.64 2.68
C GLY A 401 -31.74 -6.09 4.15
N PRO A 402 -30.60 -6.68 4.57
CA PRO A 402 -30.35 -7.03 5.97
C PRO A 402 -30.44 -5.82 6.91
N LEU A 403 -31.15 -5.96 8.04
CA LEU A 403 -31.36 -4.87 8.99
C LEU A 403 -30.10 -4.57 9.80
N LEU A 404 -29.87 -3.29 10.10
CA LEU A 404 -28.77 -2.82 10.93
C LEU A 404 -29.19 -2.62 12.39
N ARG A 405 -28.52 -3.30 13.33
CA ARG A 405 -28.68 -3.08 14.78
C ARG A 405 -27.64 -2.06 15.26
N PRO A 406 -28.03 -0.87 15.76
CA PRO A 406 -27.09 0.11 16.31
C PRO A 406 -26.20 -0.48 17.38
N TYR A 407 -24.93 -0.06 17.42
CA TYR A 407 -23.90 -0.64 18.27
C TYR A 407 -23.32 0.37 19.28
N PRO A 408 -23.06 -0.01 20.54
CA PRO A 408 -23.48 -1.27 21.19
C PRO A 408 -25.00 -1.47 21.22
N ASP A 409 -25.74 -0.39 21.44
CA ASP A 409 -27.21 -0.36 21.35
C ASP A 409 -27.73 1.05 21.04
N TRP A 410 -29.05 1.20 20.91
CA TRP A 410 -29.73 2.47 20.64
C TRP A 410 -29.42 3.61 21.63
N SER A 411 -29.07 3.32 22.88
CA SER A 411 -28.74 4.33 23.90
C SER A 411 -27.55 5.21 23.49
N TRP A 412 -26.54 4.61 22.86
CA TRP A 412 -25.31 5.28 22.43
C TRP A 412 -25.50 6.27 21.29
N HIS A 413 -26.63 6.26 20.58
CA HIS A 413 -26.85 7.14 19.41
C HIS A 413 -27.85 8.26 19.69
N ASN A 414 -28.47 8.27 20.88
CA ASN A 414 -29.50 9.22 21.29
C ASN A 414 -28.91 10.50 21.90
N ASN A 415 -28.24 11.32 21.09
CA ASN A 415 -27.71 12.63 21.53
C ASN A 415 -28.80 13.70 21.60
N THR A 416 -29.78 13.49 22.48
CA THR A 416 -30.72 14.52 22.94
C THR A 416 -30.17 15.35 24.11
N SER A 417 -28.96 15.05 24.60
CA SER A 417 -28.28 15.81 25.66
C SER A 417 -27.08 16.59 25.12
N CYS A 418 -26.82 17.73 25.74
CA CYS A 418 -25.62 18.57 25.52
C CYS A 418 -24.36 18.01 26.21
N MET A 419 -24.34 16.72 26.59
CA MET A 419 -23.24 16.11 27.36
C MET A 419 -22.25 15.31 26.52
N CYS A 420 -22.59 14.97 25.27
CA CYS A 420 -21.66 14.40 24.29
C CYS A 420 -21.03 13.03 24.64
N ASP A 421 -21.57 12.31 25.62
CA ASP A 421 -21.06 11.00 26.06
C ASP A 421 -21.25 9.90 25.00
N GLY A 422 -22.40 9.91 24.31
CA GLY A 422 -22.75 8.97 23.24
C GLY A 422 -22.01 9.22 21.93
N ILE A 423 -22.15 8.28 20.99
CA ILE A 423 -21.59 8.34 19.63
C ILE A 423 -22.34 9.41 18.81
N VAL A 424 -21.64 10.47 18.39
CA VAL A 424 -22.22 11.52 17.52
C VAL A 424 -22.19 11.06 16.07
N ASN A 425 -21.00 10.91 15.48
CA ASN A 425 -20.80 10.70 14.05
C ASN A 425 -19.51 9.93 13.78
N VAL A 426 -19.64 8.72 13.21
CA VAL A 426 -18.54 7.79 12.95
C VAL A 426 -18.36 7.65 11.44
N HIS A 427 -17.19 8.04 10.96
CA HIS A 427 -16.83 7.82 9.56
C HIS A 427 -16.23 6.43 9.37
N ARG A 428 -15.17 6.06 10.11
CA ARG A 428 -14.54 4.73 10.05
C ARG A 428 -14.21 4.14 11.41
N ILE A 429 -14.01 2.83 11.39
CA ILE A 429 -13.77 1.98 12.55
C ILE A 429 -12.56 1.07 12.30
N TYR A 430 -11.89 0.65 13.36
CA TYR A 430 -10.76 -0.28 13.26
C TYR A 430 -10.86 -1.36 14.33
N ILE A 431 -10.66 -2.63 13.96
CA ILE A 431 -10.66 -3.75 14.91
C ILE A 431 -9.24 -4.28 15.06
N LYS A 432 -8.78 -4.40 16.31
CA LYS A 432 -7.46 -4.95 16.65
C LYS A 432 -7.48 -5.55 18.05
N CYS A 433 -6.95 -6.77 18.19
CA CYS A 433 -6.82 -7.45 19.48
C CYS A 433 -8.17 -7.61 20.23
N ASN A 434 -9.21 -8.05 19.52
CA ASN A 434 -10.60 -8.12 19.99
C ASN A 434 -11.24 -6.77 20.41
N HIS A 435 -10.61 -5.63 20.12
CA HIS A 435 -11.18 -4.32 20.46
C HIS A 435 -11.57 -3.55 19.20
N ILE A 436 -12.73 -2.89 19.23
CA ILE A 436 -13.16 -1.94 18.21
C ILE A 436 -12.83 -0.51 18.65
N PHE A 437 -12.16 0.20 17.75
CA PHE A 437 -11.78 1.60 17.87
C PHE A 437 -12.77 2.42 17.04
N VAL A 438 -13.56 3.24 17.73
CA VAL A 438 -14.61 4.08 17.16
C VAL A 438 -14.13 5.53 17.26
N LEU A 439 -13.78 6.12 16.11
CA LEU A 439 -13.43 7.53 16.03
C LEU A 439 -14.71 8.32 15.76
N ASP A 440 -15.21 8.97 16.80
CA ASP A 440 -16.33 9.90 16.74
C ASP A 440 -15.77 11.31 16.49
N SER A 441 -16.15 11.92 15.36
CA SER A 441 -15.66 13.26 15.01
C SER A 441 -16.38 14.36 15.80
N GLY A 442 -17.52 14.05 16.43
CA GLY A 442 -18.32 15.03 17.16
C GLY A 442 -19.08 16.03 16.29
N GLU A 443 -19.04 15.87 14.96
CA GLU A 443 -19.66 16.77 13.98
C GLU A 443 -20.99 16.24 13.45
N VAL A 444 -21.93 17.13 13.12
CA VAL A 444 -23.15 16.81 12.37
C VAL A 444 -23.23 17.79 11.20
N GLY A 445 -23.30 17.27 9.97
CA GLY A 445 -23.10 18.07 8.77
C GLY A 445 -21.72 18.75 8.76
N LEU A 446 -21.73 20.08 8.88
CA LEU A 446 -20.53 20.93 9.00
C LEU A 446 -20.42 21.62 10.37
N LYS A 447 -21.16 21.13 11.39
CA LYS A 447 -21.23 21.75 12.73
C LYS A 447 -20.56 20.85 13.75
N GLN A 448 -19.52 21.35 14.42
CA GLN A 448 -18.98 20.71 15.61
C GLN A 448 -20.02 20.78 16.74
N ILE A 449 -20.62 19.64 17.11
CA ILE A 449 -21.61 19.54 18.20
C ILE A 449 -20.90 19.17 19.51
N CYS A 450 -19.86 18.36 19.42
CA CYS A 450 -19.12 17.78 20.53
C CYS A 450 -17.62 17.78 20.22
N ASN A 451 -16.76 17.76 21.24
CA ASN A 451 -15.33 17.51 21.01
C ASN A 451 -15.11 16.10 20.43
N PRO A 452 -14.21 15.93 19.43
CA PRO A 452 -13.91 14.62 18.86
C PRO A 452 -13.32 13.67 19.91
N LYS A 453 -13.67 12.38 19.81
CA LYS A 453 -13.25 11.37 20.78
C LYS A 453 -13.02 10.00 20.13
N LEU A 454 -12.02 9.30 20.63
CA LEU A 454 -11.76 7.91 20.31
C LEU A 454 -12.32 7.03 21.44
N LEU A 455 -13.38 6.29 21.15
CA LEU A 455 -13.96 5.28 22.03
C LEU A 455 -13.33 3.91 21.71
N ILE A 456 -13.01 3.13 22.73
CA ILE A 456 -12.46 1.77 22.59
C ILE A 456 -13.36 0.81 23.35
N PHE A 457 -13.96 -0.16 22.65
CA PHE A 457 -14.79 -1.21 23.24
C PHE A 457 -14.13 -2.58 23.10
N ASP A 458 -14.31 -3.49 24.07
CA ASP A 458 -13.97 -4.92 23.90
C ASP A 458 -15.14 -5.63 23.21
N LEU A 459 -14.88 -6.33 22.10
CA LEU A 459 -15.88 -7.07 21.33
C LEU A 459 -16.34 -8.37 22.01
N LYS A 460 -15.77 -8.72 23.15
CA LYS A 460 -16.16 -9.91 23.93
C LYS A 460 -17.51 -9.73 24.63
N ASP A 461 -17.79 -8.53 25.14
CA ASP A 461 -18.99 -8.17 25.90
C ASP A 461 -19.53 -6.77 25.54
N ASP A 462 -18.97 -6.15 24.49
CA ASP A 462 -19.32 -4.83 23.93
C ASP A 462 -19.20 -3.67 24.94
N THR A 463 -18.41 -3.85 26.00
CA THR A 463 -18.18 -2.84 27.06
C THR A 463 -17.19 -1.76 26.62
N LEU A 464 -17.43 -0.50 27.04
CA LEU A 464 -16.48 0.60 26.83
C LEU A 464 -15.28 0.44 27.78
N VAL A 465 -14.09 0.23 27.20
CA VAL A 465 -12.82 0.09 27.93
C VAL A 465 -12.16 1.45 28.17
N LYS A 466 -12.22 2.37 27.20
CA LYS A 466 -11.58 3.70 27.33
C LYS A 466 -12.19 4.74 26.38
N THR A 467 -12.36 5.96 26.88
CA THR A 467 -12.54 7.17 26.07
C THR A 467 -11.23 7.96 26.06
N ILE A 468 -10.80 8.41 24.87
CA ILE A 468 -9.71 9.35 24.69
C ILE A 468 -10.27 10.56 23.96
N TYR A 469 -10.47 11.66 24.69
CA TYR A 469 -10.86 12.94 24.10
C TYR A 469 -9.69 13.52 23.30
N ILE A 470 -10.00 14.12 22.16
CA ILE A 470 -9.04 14.71 21.23
C ILE A 470 -9.21 16.24 21.34
N PRO A 471 -8.20 16.99 21.81
CA PRO A 471 -8.26 18.45 21.86
C PRO A 471 -8.51 19.06 20.48
N LEU A 472 -9.29 20.14 20.39
CA LEU A 472 -9.64 20.75 19.10
C LEU A 472 -8.41 21.27 18.36
N ASP A 473 -7.41 21.81 19.07
CA ASP A 473 -6.10 22.21 18.54
C ASP A 473 -5.25 21.05 18.00
N MET A 474 -5.58 19.80 18.33
CA MET A 474 -5.02 18.62 17.67
C MET A 474 -5.90 18.16 16.49
N ALA A 475 -7.22 18.37 16.56
CA ALA A 475 -8.18 17.93 15.56
C ALA A 475 -8.21 18.81 14.30
N THR A 476 -8.04 20.13 14.45
CA THR A 476 -8.12 21.13 13.35
C THR A 476 -6.76 21.72 12.98
N ASP A 477 -6.73 22.56 11.95
CA ASP A 477 -5.63 23.49 11.68
C ASP A 477 -5.69 24.78 12.52
N GLU A 478 -4.73 25.66 12.25
CA GLU A 478 -4.63 27.04 12.73
C GLU A 478 -5.85 27.92 12.38
N LYS A 479 -6.78 27.45 11.53
CA LYS A 479 -8.01 28.14 11.11
C LYS A 479 -9.28 27.52 11.71
N GLY A 480 -9.15 26.46 12.52
CA GLY A 480 -10.29 25.75 13.10
C GLY A 480 -11.00 24.78 12.14
N ILE A 481 -10.36 24.39 11.02
CA ILE A 481 -10.90 23.43 10.06
C ILE A 481 -10.29 22.03 10.31
N GLY A 482 -11.15 21.02 10.44
CA GLY A 482 -10.77 19.62 10.56
C GLY A 482 -11.98 18.70 10.33
N LEU A 483 -11.74 17.43 10.06
CA LEU A 483 -12.74 16.36 9.95
C LEU A 483 -12.04 15.02 10.24
N LEU A 484 -12.10 14.55 11.49
CA LEU A 484 -11.41 13.32 11.93
C LEU A 484 -12.20 12.07 11.52
N ILE A 485 -11.65 11.26 10.60
CA ILE A 485 -12.44 10.20 9.95
C ILE A 485 -11.96 8.75 10.10
N ALA A 486 -10.68 8.47 10.35
CA ALA A 486 -10.20 7.08 10.40
C ALA A 486 -9.15 6.82 11.49
N PRO A 487 -9.42 5.91 12.44
CA PRO A 487 -8.43 5.39 13.37
C PRO A 487 -7.64 4.21 12.76
N PHE A 488 -6.42 3.99 13.23
CA PHE A 488 -5.65 2.77 13.00
C PHE A 488 -4.74 2.49 14.19
N THR A 489 -4.81 1.27 14.74
CA THR A 489 -4.08 0.88 15.95
C THR A 489 -2.87 0.02 15.60
N TYR A 490 -1.68 0.59 15.79
CA TYR A 490 -0.41 -0.14 15.72
C TYR A 490 -0.08 -0.78 17.07
N VAL A 491 -0.05 -2.12 17.08
CA VAL A 491 0.38 -2.96 18.21
C VAL A 491 1.61 -3.76 17.75
N PRO A 492 2.83 -3.41 18.21
CA PRO A 492 4.03 -4.14 17.85
C PRO A 492 4.15 -5.44 18.66
N GLY A 493 4.02 -6.58 17.99
CA GLY A 493 4.04 -7.92 18.59
C GLY A 493 2.67 -8.58 18.56
N GLU A 494 2.48 -9.56 19.44
CA GLU A 494 1.20 -10.26 19.62
C GLU A 494 0.25 -9.48 20.54
N CYS A 495 -1.05 -9.79 20.44
CA CYS A 495 -2.10 -9.13 21.22
C CYS A 495 -2.13 -9.52 22.72
N THR A 496 -1.23 -10.39 23.17
CA THR A 496 -1.22 -11.02 24.51
C THR A 496 -1.00 -10.07 25.69
N GLN A 497 -0.60 -8.81 25.43
CA GLN A 497 -0.44 -7.75 26.44
C GLN A 497 -1.02 -6.42 25.95
N PHE A 498 -2.12 -6.46 25.20
CA PHE A 498 -2.74 -5.28 24.60
C PHE A 498 -3.43 -4.39 25.65
N LEU A 499 -4.29 -4.97 26.49
CA LEU A 499 -5.10 -4.27 27.51
C LEU A 499 -4.21 -3.58 28.56
N ASP A 500 -3.28 -4.33 29.16
CA ASP A 500 -2.33 -3.85 30.17
C ASP A 500 -1.68 -2.51 29.78
N LYS A 501 -1.33 -2.35 28.50
CA LYS A 501 -0.57 -1.23 27.95
C LYS A 501 -1.42 -0.14 27.30
N MET A 502 -2.73 -0.32 27.24
CA MET A 502 -3.72 0.73 26.91
C MET A 502 -4.29 1.40 28.16
N ILE A 503 -4.39 0.63 29.26
CA ILE A 503 -4.98 1.04 30.53
C ILE A 503 -3.95 1.69 31.47
N PHE A 504 -2.64 1.48 31.24
CA PHE A 504 -1.55 2.04 32.06
C PHE A 504 -1.67 3.56 32.24
N ASN A 505 -2.19 3.96 33.40
CA ASN A 505 -2.33 5.35 33.80
C ASN A 505 -1.09 5.76 34.61
N HIS A 506 -0.51 6.92 34.30
CA HIS A 506 0.83 7.29 34.78
C HIS A 506 0.90 7.61 36.29
N SER A 507 -0.23 7.53 37.00
CA SER A 507 -0.40 7.81 38.42
C SER A 507 0.11 6.72 39.37
N ASN A 508 0.21 5.45 38.93
CA ASN A 508 0.62 4.34 39.79
C ASN A 508 2.11 4.02 39.69
N ILE A 509 2.94 4.75 40.44
CA ILE A 509 4.35 4.43 40.66
C ILE A 509 4.46 3.28 41.67
N THR A 510 4.67 2.05 41.21
CA THR A 510 4.89 0.89 42.08
C THR A 510 6.29 0.93 42.69
N TYR A 511 6.38 1.24 43.99
CA TYR A 511 7.63 1.16 44.75
C TYR A 511 8.02 -0.31 45.02
N TYR A 512 9.26 -0.69 44.69
CA TYR A 512 9.83 -1.96 45.11
C TYR A 512 10.43 -1.85 46.52
N MET A 513 10.00 -2.70 47.44
CA MET A 513 10.53 -2.74 48.81
C MET A 513 11.93 -3.36 48.82
N LEU A 514 12.86 -2.75 49.55
CA LEU A 514 14.28 -3.12 49.56
C LEU A 514 14.80 -3.19 51.00
N THR A 515 15.61 -4.22 51.31
CA THR A 515 16.17 -4.44 52.66
C THR A 515 17.68 -4.62 52.62
N THR A 516 18.40 -3.85 53.44
CA THR A 516 19.86 -3.92 53.56
C THR A 516 20.27 -5.07 54.48
N ILE A 517 21.04 -6.03 53.97
CA ILE A 517 21.36 -7.28 54.67
C ILE A 517 22.68 -7.15 55.45
N TYR A 518 22.60 -7.09 56.78
CA TYR A 518 23.76 -7.16 57.67
C TYR A 518 24.16 -8.62 57.97
N LYS A 519 25.42 -8.96 57.67
CA LYS A 519 26.08 -10.28 57.74
C LYS A 519 25.47 -11.38 56.83
N SER A 520 26.33 -11.97 56.01
CA SER A 520 25.99 -12.92 54.94
C SER A 520 25.50 -14.29 55.44
N GLU A 521 25.96 -14.77 56.59
CA GLU A 521 25.72 -16.16 57.00
C GLU A 521 24.31 -16.44 57.55
N LEU A 522 23.60 -15.43 58.07
CA LEU A 522 22.26 -15.60 58.64
C LEU A 522 21.11 -15.53 57.61
N PHE A 523 21.37 -15.04 56.39
CA PHE A 523 20.29 -14.65 55.48
C PHE A 523 19.56 -15.85 54.86
N LEU A 524 20.29 -16.81 54.28
CA LEU A 524 19.69 -18.04 53.74
C LEU A 524 19.00 -18.87 54.83
N ALA A 525 19.55 -18.91 56.04
CA ALA A 525 18.90 -19.55 57.19
C ALA A 525 17.54 -18.90 57.53
N LYS A 526 17.47 -17.55 57.57
CA LYS A 526 16.20 -16.85 57.82
C LYS A 526 15.19 -16.97 56.69
N ILE A 527 15.60 -17.07 55.43
CA ILE A 527 14.67 -17.35 54.31
C ILE A 527 14.07 -18.75 54.46
N VAL A 528 14.89 -19.78 54.63
CA VAL A 528 14.43 -21.18 54.78
C VAL A 528 13.49 -21.34 55.97
N ILE A 529 13.80 -20.72 57.12
CA ILE A 529 12.96 -20.77 58.32
C ILE A 529 11.62 -20.03 58.14
N SER A 530 11.54 -19.01 57.26
CA SER A 530 10.34 -18.18 57.07
C SER A 530 9.42 -18.60 55.90
N CYS A 531 9.75 -19.69 55.18
CA CYS A 531 8.98 -20.17 54.02
C CYS A 531 7.48 -20.41 54.30
N ARG A 532 7.05 -20.67 55.55
CA ARG A 532 5.62 -20.81 55.92
C ARG A 532 4.83 -19.49 55.92
N ASN A 533 5.42 -18.36 56.30
CA ASN A 533 4.70 -17.08 56.32
C ASN A 533 4.76 -16.35 54.97
N PHE A 534 5.83 -16.54 54.18
CA PHE A 534 5.97 -15.90 52.87
C PHE A 534 4.81 -16.21 51.90
N ARG A 535 4.23 -17.42 51.95
CA ARG A 535 3.06 -17.80 51.15
C ARG A 535 1.80 -16.94 51.39
N LYS A 536 1.64 -16.28 52.56
CA LYS A 536 0.48 -15.42 52.83
C LYS A 536 0.64 -13.97 52.34
N ILE A 537 1.87 -13.49 52.17
CA ILE A 537 2.15 -12.14 51.62
C ILE A 537 2.07 -12.16 50.08
N PHE A 538 2.24 -13.33 49.47
CA PHE A 538 2.32 -13.53 48.02
C PHE A 538 1.00 -13.46 47.23
N LEU A 539 0.01 -12.70 47.72
CA LEU A 539 -1.20 -12.33 46.97
C LEU A 539 -1.15 -10.90 46.39
N TYR A 540 -0.17 -10.07 46.77
CA TYR A 540 -0.12 -8.64 46.40
C TYR A 540 1.08 -8.18 45.56
N LEU A 541 2.05 -9.06 45.25
CA LEU A 541 3.31 -8.69 44.55
C LEU A 541 3.65 -9.67 43.42
N PHE A 542 2.85 -9.66 42.35
CA PHE A 542 2.96 -10.61 41.23
C PHE A 542 4.01 -10.26 40.14
N TYR A 543 4.78 -9.18 40.31
CA TYR A 543 5.62 -8.59 39.25
C TYR A 543 7.13 -8.50 39.58
N ILE A 544 7.65 -9.31 40.50
CA ILE A 544 9.10 -9.39 40.79
C ILE A 544 9.65 -10.74 40.32
N LEU A 545 10.47 -10.74 39.27
CA LEU A 545 11.06 -11.96 38.67
C LEU A 545 12.50 -12.25 39.15
N GLU A 546 13.28 -11.22 39.45
CA GLU A 546 14.68 -11.34 39.89
C GLU A 546 14.92 -10.46 41.12
N LEU A 547 15.67 -10.98 42.09
CA LEU A 547 16.11 -10.27 43.28
C LEU A 547 17.59 -9.87 43.11
N TYR A 548 17.85 -8.56 43.20
CA TYR A 548 19.20 -7.98 43.16
C TYR A 548 19.63 -7.56 44.56
N TYR A 549 20.84 -7.94 44.98
CA TYR A 549 21.35 -7.61 46.32
C TYR A 549 22.88 -7.46 46.35
N SER A 550 23.38 -6.91 47.46
CA SER A 550 24.81 -6.88 47.81
C SER A 550 24.95 -7.22 49.30
N ILE A 551 26.11 -7.75 49.67
CA ILE A 551 26.51 -7.90 51.07
C ILE A 551 26.87 -6.49 51.59
N ALA A 552 26.45 -6.12 52.81
CA ALA A 552 26.78 -4.82 53.39
C ALA A 552 28.31 -4.62 53.44
N ALA A 553 28.76 -3.43 53.02
CA ALA A 553 30.18 -3.08 52.82
C ALA A 553 30.94 -3.97 51.78
N GLY A 554 30.22 -4.74 50.97
CA GLY A 554 30.76 -5.47 49.83
C GLY A 554 31.08 -4.58 48.63
N LYS A 555 31.84 -5.13 47.68
CA LYS A 555 32.12 -4.53 46.36
C LYS A 555 31.50 -5.34 45.21
N GLU A 556 30.48 -6.15 45.47
CA GLU A 556 29.92 -7.09 44.49
C GLU A 556 28.39 -7.08 44.55
N ILE A 557 27.74 -6.95 43.40
CA ILE A 557 26.28 -7.01 43.25
C ILE A 557 25.93 -8.36 42.62
N TYR A 558 25.03 -9.08 43.27
CA TYR A 558 24.54 -10.38 42.84
C TYR A 558 23.07 -10.30 42.43
N LYS A 559 22.63 -11.25 41.61
CA LYS A 559 21.22 -11.53 41.35
C LYS A 559 20.90 -13.00 41.54
N ILE A 560 19.66 -13.28 41.93
CA ILE A 560 19.07 -14.62 41.95
C ILE A 560 17.61 -14.50 41.50
N LYS A 561 17.11 -15.48 40.75
CA LYS A 561 15.71 -15.47 40.32
C LYS A 561 14.79 -15.81 41.48
N LEU A 562 13.62 -15.16 41.54
CA LEU A 562 12.72 -15.30 42.67
C LEU A 562 11.97 -16.64 42.66
N ASP A 563 11.75 -17.23 41.48
CA ASP A 563 11.22 -18.60 41.32
C ASP A 563 12.07 -19.64 42.07
N ARG A 564 13.40 -19.58 41.93
CA ARG A 564 14.34 -20.47 42.62
C ARG A 564 14.40 -20.26 44.13
N LEU A 565 14.09 -19.06 44.63
CA LEU A 565 13.95 -18.83 46.08
C LEU A 565 12.60 -19.35 46.62
N LEU A 566 11.53 -19.31 45.82
CA LEU A 566 10.20 -19.82 46.16
C LEU A 566 10.13 -21.36 46.22
N GLU A 567 11.10 -22.06 45.62
CA GLU A 567 11.31 -23.51 45.78
C GLU A 567 11.91 -23.88 47.17
N CYS A 568 12.22 -22.90 48.02
CA CYS A 568 12.84 -23.07 49.35
C CYS A 568 14.11 -23.95 49.37
N PRO A 569 15.10 -23.71 48.47
CA PRO A 569 16.32 -24.50 48.36
C PRO A 569 17.21 -24.43 49.62
N ASN A 570 18.04 -25.46 49.81
CA ASN A 570 19.08 -25.44 50.85
C ASN A 570 20.22 -24.46 50.49
N LYS A 571 21.15 -24.22 51.43
CA LYS A 571 22.25 -23.24 51.28
C LYS A 571 23.14 -23.53 50.06
N GLU A 572 23.40 -24.79 49.74
CA GLU A 572 24.26 -25.17 48.61
C GLU A 572 23.54 -25.03 47.26
N GLU A 573 22.29 -25.47 47.18
CA GLU A 573 21.49 -25.37 45.94
C GLU A 573 21.16 -23.90 45.61
N ALA A 574 20.84 -23.10 46.63
CA ALA A 574 20.67 -21.65 46.45
C ALA A 574 21.94 -20.99 45.88
N ASN A 575 23.12 -21.38 46.38
CA ASN A 575 24.40 -20.82 45.93
C ASN A 575 24.71 -21.12 44.46
N LYS A 576 24.23 -22.24 43.88
CA LYS A 576 24.39 -22.56 42.45
C LYS A 576 23.62 -21.60 41.52
N HIS A 577 22.67 -20.85 42.06
CA HIS A 577 21.78 -19.96 41.30
C HIS A 577 22.03 -18.46 41.56
N ILE A 578 23.10 -18.13 42.29
CA ILE A 578 23.55 -16.74 42.49
C ILE A 578 24.48 -16.35 41.33
N GLU A 579 24.06 -15.39 40.51
CA GLU A 579 24.87 -14.81 39.44
C GLU A 579 25.51 -13.49 39.90
N LEU A 580 26.84 -13.36 39.75
CA LEU A 580 27.55 -12.09 39.92
C LEU A 580 27.21 -11.14 38.76
N VAL A 581 26.59 -10.00 39.05
CA VAL A 581 26.17 -9.01 38.04
C VAL A 581 27.30 -8.05 37.70
N THR A 582 27.98 -7.52 38.72
CA THR A 582 29.16 -6.66 38.57
C THR A 582 29.97 -6.58 39.85
N LYS A 583 31.26 -6.28 39.71
CA LYS A 583 32.10 -5.77 40.81
C LYS A 583 32.11 -4.23 40.78
N LEU A 584 32.31 -3.61 41.94
CA LEU A 584 32.29 -2.17 42.19
C LEU A 584 33.70 -1.70 42.58
N GLN A 585 34.05 -0.45 42.28
CA GLN A 585 35.34 0.11 42.68
C GLN A 585 35.37 0.52 44.18
N SER A 586 34.26 1.06 44.68
CA SER A 586 34.00 1.39 46.09
C SER A 586 32.93 0.46 46.70
N GLN A 587 32.73 0.55 48.02
CA GLN A 587 31.69 -0.22 48.72
C GLN A 587 30.31 0.40 48.47
N SER A 588 29.29 -0.42 48.24
CA SER A 588 27.89 0.02 48.18
C SER A 588 27.26 0.04 49.58
N VAL A 589 26.49 1.10 49.87
CA VAL A 589 25.71 1.23 51.11
C VAL A 589 24.21 1.00 50.82
N TYR A 590 23.76 1.36 49.62
CA TYR A 590 22.38 1.16 49.15
C TYR A 590 22.36 0.86 47.64
N ILE A 591 21.34 0.12 47.22
CA ILE A 591 21.02 -0.27 45.85
C ILE A 591 19.53 -0.03 45.63
N THR A 592 19.13 0.39 44.42
CA THR A 592 17.73 0.40 43.95
C THR A 592 17.68 0.13 42.45
N SER A 593 16.50 -0.19 41.90
CA SER A 593 16.35 -0.59 40.50
C SER A 593 15.02 -0.19 39.89
N THR A 594 15.06 0.21 38.62
CA THR A 594 13.90 0.17 37.72
C THR A 594 13.99 -1.08 36.84
N GLU A 595 12.95 -1.36 36.06
CA GLU A 595 12.87 -2.46 35.07
C GLU A 595 14.07 -2.51 34.08
N HIS A 596 14.78 -1.39 33.89
CA HIS A 596 15.83 -1.23 32.88
C HIS A 596 17.21 -0.84 33.43
N SER A 597 17.31 -0.39 34.69
CA SER A 597 18.54 0.18 35.28
C SER A 597 18.69 -0.14 36.76
N ILE A 598 19.93 -0.40 37.20
CA ILE A 598 20.31 -0.55 38.62
C ILE A 598 21.09 0.71 39.03
N PHE A 599 20.74 1.26 40.19
CA PHE A 599 21.36 2.42 40.83
C PHE A 599 22.00 1.97 42.14
N TYR A 600 23.15 2.54 42.50
CA TYR A 600 23.78 2.29 43.79
C TYR A 600 24.57 3.52 44.25
N GLY A 601 24.85 3.60 45.55
CA GLY A 601 25.53 4.75 46.14
C GLY A 601 26.26 4.44 47.43
N ASN A 602 27.01 5.44 47.89
CA ASN A 602 27.60 5.52 49.22
C ASN A 602 27.21 6.87 49.87
N ASN A 603 27.61 7.08 51.11
CA ASN A 603 27.29 8.28 51.91
C ASN A 603 27.87 9.61 51.36
N ILE A 604 28.52 9.59 50.19
CA ILE A 604 29.19 10.74 49.57
C ILE A 604 28.71 10.95 48.12
N GLY A 605 27.87 10.05 47.57
CA GLY A 605 27.30 10.22 46.23
C GLY A 605 26.57 8.99 45.68
N MET A 606 25.57 9.24 44.82
CA MET A 606 24.85 8.23 44.05
C MET A 606 25.38 8.18 42.62
N ALA A 607 25.86 7.02 42.17
CA ALA A 607 26.56 6.89 40.89
C ALA A 607 25.69 6.22 39.82
N ILE A 608 25.52 6.88 38.68
CA ILE A 608 24.77 6.33 37.53
C ILE A 608 25.72 5.50 36.66
N LEU A 609 25.73 4.18 36.84
CA LEU A 609 26.42 3.26 35.93
C LEU A 609 25.41 2.67 34.92
N GLY A 610 25.07 3.50 33.92
CA GLY A 610 24.04 3.24 32.91
C GLY A 610 24.35 2.13 31.89
N LYS A 611 24.54 0.90 32.36
CA LYS A 611 24.72 -0.29 31.52
C LYS A 611 23.37 -1.01 31.35
N ASN A 612 22.66 -0.71 30.25
CA ASN A 612 21.38 -1.34 29.89
C ASN A 612 21.43 -2.87 30.05
N VAL A 613 20.74 -3.41 31.05
CA VAL A 613 20.75 -4.85 31.36
C VAL A 613 19.79 -5.62 30.43
N SER A 614 18.70 -4.99 30.00
CA SER A 614 17.67 -5.57 29.13
C SER A 614 17.69 -4.99 27.71
N LYS A 615 18.47 -5.58 26.79
CA LYS A 615 18.34 -5.33 25.33
C LYS A 615 17.14 -6.08 24.71
N LYS A 616 15.94 -5.91 25.27
CA LYS A 616 14.66 -6.30 24.65
C LYS A 616 13.79 -5.07 24.41
N SER A 617 12.90 -5.12 23.43
CA SER A 617 12.24 -3.93 22.89
C SER A 617 11.10 -3.44 23.77
N VAL A 618 11.12 -2.14 24.10
CA VAL A 618 9.96 -1.42 24.62
C VAL A 618 8.91 -1.31 23.50
N ASN A 619 7.88 -2.16 23.56
CA ASN A 619 6.81 -2.23 22.57
C ASN A 619 5.77 -1.12 22.80
N LYS A 620 5.45 -0.35 21.75
CA LYS A 620 4.67 0.89 21.83
C LYS A 620 3.32 0.78 21.12
N ASN A 621 2.24 0.66 21.89
CA ASN A 621 0.88 0.74 21.36
C ASN A 621 0.57 2.19 20.95
N THR A 622 0.20 2.39 19.68
CA THR A 622 0.00 3.72 19.08
C THR A 622 -1.28 3.74 18.26
N VAL A 623 -2.11 4.78 18.41
CA VAL A 623 -3.25 5.03 17.52
C VAL A 623 -2.92 6.21 16.62
N PHE A 624 -3.16 6.01 15.33
CA PHE A 624 -3.07 7.02 14.28
C PHE A 624 -4.49 7.42 13.87
N MET A 625 -4.79 8.71 13.81
CA MET A 625 -6.12 9.23 13.48
C MET A 625 -5.99 10.28 12.38
N THR A 626 -6.70 10.08 11.27
CA THR A 626 -6.57 10.92 10.07
C THR A 626 -7.62 12.02 10.03
N ASP A 627 -7.17 13.25 9.86
CA ASP A 627 -8.03 14.40 9.56
C ASP A 627 -8.09 14.63 8.05
N ALA A 628 -9.29 14.51 7.48
CA ALA A 628 -9.56 14.74 6.05
C ALA A 628 -10.07 16.15 5.73
N GLY A 629 -10.21 17.03 6.73
CA GLY A 629 -10.52 18.45 6.55
C GLY A 629 -9.27 19.23 6.15
N ASP A 630 -8.42 19.56 7.12
CA ASP A 630 -7.17 20.28 6.84
C ASP A 630 -6.08 19.37 6.27
N SER A 631 -6.08 18.07 6.61
CA SER A 631 -5.04 17.07 6.30
C SER A 631 -3.96 16.85 7.39
N GLY A 632 -4.35 16.83 8.67
CA GLY A 632 -3.45 16.43 9.75
C GLY A 632 -3.43 14.92 10.04
N LEU A 633 -2.34 14.45 10.66
CA LEU A 633 -2.27 13.12 11.27
C LEU A 633 -2.09 13.24 12.78
N VAL A 634 -3.11 12.90 13.56
CA VAL A 634 -3.02 12.87 15.02
C VAL A 634 -2.42 11.53 15.46
N VAL A 635 -1.37 11.59 16.29
CA VAL A 635 -0.61 10.43 16.78
C VAL A 635 -0.71 10.33 18.29
N TYR A 636 -1.54 9.40 18.80
CA TYR A 636 -1.67 9.11 20.22
C TYR A 636 -0.82 7.89 20.61
N ASN A 637 0.11 8.07 21.55
CA ASN A 637 0.89 6.99 22.15
C ASN A 637 0.28 6.63 23.51
N SER A 638 -0.29 5.42 23.64
CA SER A 638 -1.00 5.04 24.87
C SER A 638 -0.07 4.87 26.06
N PHE A 639 1.18 4.48 25.83
CA PHE A 639 2.16 4.22 26.90
C PHE A 639 2.63 5.50 27.60
N THR A 640 2.81 6.60 26.86
CA THR A 640 3.15 7.91 27.43
C THR A 640 1.94 8.83 27.61
N ASN A 641 0.74 8.33 27.31
CA ASN A 641 -0.52 9.08 27.23
C ASN A 641 -0.41 10.42 26.44
N SER A 642 0.46 10.48 25.42
CA SER A 642 0.81 11.72 24.73
C SER A 642 0.27 11.75 23.31
N MET A 643 -0.25 12.92 22.91
CA MET A 643 -0.83 13.18 21.59
C MET A 643 -0.02 14.26 20.86
N CYS A 644 -0.02 14.23 19.52
CA CYS A 644 0.59 15.25 18.67
C CYS A 644 -0.06 15.24 17.29
N ARG A 645 -0.37 16.41 16.75
CA ARG A 645 -0.69 16.61 15.32
C ARG A 645 0.60 16.64 14.50
N VAL A 646 0.74 15.75 13.54
CA VAL A 646 1.83 15.72 12.56
C VAL A 646 1.30 16.17 11.21
N GLU A 647 1.88 17.23 10.67
CA GLU A 647 1.55 17.74 9.33
C GLU A 647 2.57 17.33 8.28
N SER A 648 2.12 17.30 7.02
CA SER A 648 2.99 17.27 5.85
C SER A 648 2.21 17.83 4.65
N ASP A 649 2.87 18.53 3.73
CA ASP A 649 2.21 18.95 2.47
C ASP A 649 1.75 17.75 1.62
N TYR A 650 2.36 16.59 1.89
CA TYR A 650 1.97 15.29 1.38
C TYR A 650 0.66 14.75 1.98
N MET A 651 0.17 15.27 3.09
CA MET A 651 -1.16 14.83 3.57
C MET A 651 -2.28 15.53 2.80
N LYS A 652 -2.01 16.62 2.08
CA LYS A 652 -3.04 17.51 1.52
C LYS A 652 -3.78 16.96 0.27
N PRO A 653 -5.03 17.40 0.03
CA PRO A 653 -5.73 17.16 -1.24
C PRO A 653 -4.92 17.71 -2.40
N THR A 654 -4.90 16.98 -3.53
CA THR A 654 -3.95 17.23 -4.63
C THR A 654 -4.57 17.14 -6.03
N ASP A 655 -5.75 16.54 -6.16
CA ASP A 655 -6.66 16.78 -7.27
C ASP A 655 -8.07 16.47 -6.80
N THR A 656 -8.95 17.44 -6.94
CA THR A 656 -10.30 17.42 -6.38
C THR A 656 -11.33 16.75 -7.31
N SER A 657 -10.94 16.29 -8.52
CA SER A 657 -11.86 15.78 -9.55
C SER A 657 -12.10 14.25 -9.55
N CYS A 658 -13.36 13.83 -9.44
CA CYS A 658 -13.85 12.44 -9.25
C CYS A 658 -14.91 12.02 -10.32
N SER A 659 -15.47 10.77 -10.37
CA SER A 659 -16.24 10.25 -11.57
C SER A 659 -17.14 8.95 -11.46
N ILE A 660 -18.44 8.97 -11.10
CA ILE A 660 -19.30 7.76 -10.81
C ILE A 660 -19.63 6.95 -12.06
N ALA A 661 -18.78 5.97 -12.37
CA ALA A 661 -18.85 5.17 -13.61
C ALA A 661 -19.01 6.01 -14.91
N GLY A 662 -18.61 7.29 -14.85
CA GLY A 662 -18.97 8.37 -15.77
C GLY A 662 -19.07 9.73 -15.05
N GLU A 663 -19.90 9.81 -13.99
CA GLU A 663 -20.40 11.10 -13.43
C GLU A 663 -19.38 11.92 -12.66
N ASN A 664 -18.95 13.06 -13.21
CA ASN A 664 -17.87 13.84 -12.61
C ASN A 664 -18.35 14.74 -11.46
N PHE A 665 -17.62 14.72 -10.34
CA PHE A 665 -17.85 15.63 -9.20
C PHE A 665 -16.56 16.13 -8.58
N THR A 666 -16.67 17.23 -7.81
CA THR A 666 -15.56 17.84 -7.08
C THR A 666 -15.66 17.51 -5.59
N TYR A 667 -14.57 17.06 -4.98
CA TYR A 667 -14.47 16.83 -3.53
C TYR A 667 -13.10 17.28 -3.03
N VAL A 668 -13.00 17.72 -1.79
CA VAL A 668 -11.75 18.21 -1.17
C VAL A 668 -11.51 17.46 0.13
N GLY A 669 -10.61 16.47 0.11
CA GLY A 669 -10.28 15.64 1.27
C GLY A 669 -8.78 15.48 1.51
N GLY A 670 -8.35 15.77 2.73
CA GLY A 670 -7.04 15.46 3.28
C GLY A 670 -6.82 13.99 3.58
N ILE A 671 -5.73 13.68 4.30
CA ILE A 671 -5.36 12.34 4.73
C ILE A 671 -6.57 11.63 5.34
N GLY A 672 -6.88 10.44 4.81
CA GLY A 672 -8.13 9.75 5.10
C GLY A 672 -8.11 8.27 4.74
N SER A 673 -6.93 7.69 4.55
CA SER A 673 -6.74 6.30 4.19
C SER A 673 -5.38 5.85 4.68
N ILE A 674 -5.32 4.88 5.60
CA ILE A 674 -4.07 4.49 6.25
C ILE A 674 -3.95 2.99 6.46
N THR A 675 -2.73 2.46 6.38
CA THR A 675 -2.43 1.07 6.71
C THR A 675 -0.95 0.90 7.07
N VAL A 676 -0.63 -0.10 7.90
CA VAL A 676 0.75 -0.36 8.35
C VAL A 676 1.21 -1.73 7.85
N LEU A 677 2.39 -1.78 7.25
CA LEU A 677 3.03 -3.03 6.83
C LEU A 677 4.51 -3.04 7.24
N ASP A 678 4.85 -3.90 8.19
CA ASP A 678 6.07 -3.85 9.02
C ASP A 678 6.18 -2.48 9.74
N ASP A 679 7.37 -1.87 9.83
CA ASP A 679 7.57 -0.55 10.45
C ASP A 679 7.17 0.66 9.58
N ASP A 680 6.50 0.42 8.44
CA ASP A 680 6.14 1.45 7.46
C ASP A 680 4.65 1.81 7.58
N PHE A 681 4.36 3.06 7.92
CA PHE A 681 3.02 3.63 7.92
C PHE A 681 2.72 4.22 6.55
N TYR A 682 1.72 3.67 5.85
CA TYR A 682 1.30 4.10 4.52
C TYR A 682 0.01 4.91 4.60
N PHE A 683 -0.07 6.06 3.92
CA PHE A 683 -1.18 7.01 4.06
C PHE A 683 -1.55 7.75 2.78
N ALA A 684 -2.83 8.03 2.56
CA ALA A 684 -3.36 8.77 1.41
C ALA A 684 -4.49 9.73 1.80
N ALA A 685 -4.73 10.72 0.95
CA ALA A 685 -5.80 11.69 1.10
C ALA A 685 -7.04 11.41 0.22
N ILE A 686 -8.22 11.92 0.62
CA ILE A 686 -9.53 11.66 -0.05
C ILE A 686 -9.86 12.66 -1.20
N SER A 687 -8.95 13.58 -1.48
CA SER A 687 -8.68 14.09 -2.85
C SER A 687 -7.19 13.92 -3.16
N GLY A 688 -6.60 12.96 -2.46
CA GLY A 688 -5.22 12.55 -2.50
C GLY A 688 -5.00 11.65 -3.67
N LYS A 689 -4.59 12.28 -4.74
CA LYS A 689 -3.70 11.67 -5.70
C LYS A 689 -2.38 11.25 -5.07
N GLU A 690 -2.24 10.64 -3.89
CA GLU A 690 -1.01 9.96 -3.37
C GLU A 690 -1.29 8.93 -2.23
N ILE A 691 -0.32 8.08 -1.83
CA ILE A 691 -0.42 6.98 -0.81
C ILE A 691 0.88 6.80 0.03
N TYR A 692 1.55 7.89 0.39
CA TYR A 692 2.89 8.02 1.00
C TYR A 692 3.27 6.96 2.04
N LYS A 693 4.56 6.75 2.29
CA LYS A 693 5.03 6.06 3.51
C LYS A 693 5.93 6.96 4.34
N ILE A 694 5.84 6.79 5.65
CA ILE A 694 6.82 7.29 6.61
C ILE A 694 7.09 6.17 7.63
N LYS A 695 8.31 6.08 8.15
CA LYS A 695 8.64 5.09 9.18
C LYS A 695 7.91 5.42 10.48
N ILE A 696 7.31 4.43 11.13
CA ILE A 696 6.61 4.62 12.43
C ILE A 696 7.56 5.20 13.48
N LYS A 697 8.81 4.71 13.54
CA LYS A 697 9.88 5.26 14.40
C LYS A 697 10.27 6.73 14.13
N ASN A 698 9.75 7.34 13.06
CA ASN A 698 9.92 8.76 12.75
C ASN A 698 8.69 9.56 13.21
N LEU A 699 7.47 9.08 12.94
CA LEU A 699 6.23 9.66 13.49
C LEU A 699 6.24 9.68 15.04
N LEU A 700 6.73 8.60 15.66
CA LEU A 700 6.95 8.49 17.11
C LEU A 700 8.10 9.37 17.67
N LYS A 701 8.61 10.31 16.87
CA LYS A 701 9.50 11.40 17.30
C LYS A 701 8.87 12.78 17.08
N TYR A 702 7.55 12.82 16.86
CA TYR A 702 6.73 14.02 16.67
C TYR A 702 7.42 15.06 15.75
N PRO A 703 7.63 14.70 14.46
CA PRO A 703 8.37 15.55 13.54
C PRO A 703 7.52 16.76 13.14
N ASN A 704 8.11 17.96 13.21
CA ASN A 704 7.52 19.15 12.60
C ASN A 704 7.41 18.97 11.07
N LYS A 705 6.56 19.79 10.43
CA LYS A 705 6.20 19.68 9.02
C LYS A 705 7.39 19.52 8.05
N GLU A 706 8.44 20.33 8.22
CA GLU A 706 9.66 20.24 7.39
C GLU A 706 10.37 18.88 7.50
N LYS A 707 10.48 18.35 8.72
CA LYS A 707 11.10 17.06 9.03
C LYS A 707 10.20 15.90 8.62
N ALA A 708 8.88 16.04 8.74
CA ALA A 708 7.89 15.09 8.24
C ALA A 708 7.96 15.00 6.71
N ASN A 709 8.00 16.14 6.00
CA ASN A 709 8.23 16.22 4.56
C ASN A 709 9.55 15.52 4.17
N LYS A 710 10.68 15.87 4.81
CA LYS A 710 12.00 15.25 4.55
C LYS A 710 12.08 13.76 4.85
N GLN A 711 11.16 13.22 5.66
CA GLN A 711 11.11 11.81 6.07
C GLN A 711 10.01 11.00 5.36
N THR A 712 9.14 11.67 4.60
CA THR A 712 8.04 11.05 3.87
C THR A 712 8.47 10.69 2.46
N GLN A 713 8.41 9.40 2.17
CA GLN A 713 8.75 8.80 0.88
C GLN A 713 7.47 8.40 0.16
N LEU A 714 7.49 8.26 -1.17
CA LEU A 714 6.28 7.82 -1.87
C LEU A 714 6.50 6.81 -3.03
N ILE A 715 5.52 5.91 -3.16
CA ILE A 715 5.68 4.49 -3.46
C ILE A 715 5.03 4.00 -4.78
N LYS A 716 3.98 4.63 -5.36
CA LYS A 716 3.31 4.03 -6.57
C LYS A 716 2.39 4.90 -7.49
N LYS A 717 2.85 5.27 -8.71
CA LYS A 717 2.07 5.96 -9.78
C LYS A 717 0.87 5.12 -10.34
N LEU A 718 -0.31 5.69 -10.70
CA LEU A 718 -1.59 4.99 -11.07
C LEU A 718 -2.57 5.68 -12.13
N SER A 719 -3.91 5.95 -11.90
CA SER A 719 -4.92 6.72 -12.76
C SER A 719 -5.78 8.00 -12.25
N SER A 720 -6.48 8.12 -11.08
CA SER A 720 -6.81 9.38 -10.27
C SER A 720 -6.38 9.50 -8.71
N GLN A 721 -7.15 9.41 -7.57
CA GLN A 721 -6.84 9.54 -6.07
C GLN A 721 -6.95 8.28 -5.06
N THR A 722 -7.08 8.35 -3.69
CA THR A 722 -7.65 7.21 -2.84
C THR A 722 -8.57 7.41 -1.58
N ILE A 723 -9.40 6.38 -1.23
CA ILE A 723 -10.31 6.31 -0.02
C ILE A 723 -9.85 5.24 0.97
N THR A 724 -9.74 3.98 0.51
CA THR A 724 -9.40 2.84 1.39
C THR A 724 -8.08 2.18 0.98
N LEU A 725 -7.35 1.80 2.01
CA LEU A 725 -6.07 1.13 2.05
C LEU A 725 -6.14 0.09 3.14
N THR A 726 -5.67 -1.11 2.85
CA THR A 726 -5.52 -2.18 3.84
C THR A 726 -4.29 -3.00 3.50
N SER A 727 -3.79 -3.84 4.41
CA SER A 727 -2.66 -4.72 4.13
C SER A 727 -2.81 -6.11 4.74
N VAL A 728 -2.51 -7.13 3.93
CA VAL A 728 -2.58 -8.55 4.30
C VAL A 728 -1.34 -9.27 3.79
N GLY A 729 -0.61 -9.91 4.71
CA GLY A 729 0.73 -10.44 4.48
C GLY A 729 1.65 -9.37 3.90
N GLN A 730 2.55 -9.74 2.99
CA GLN A 730 3.43 -8.80 2.30
C GLN A 730 2.73 -7.98 1.19
N SER A 731 1.50 -7.50 1.42
CA SER A 731 0.74 -6.74 0.41
C SER A 731 -0.14 -5.66 1.02
N ILE A 732 -0.14 -4.50 0.38
CA ILE A 732 -1.18 -3.48 0.51
C ILE A 732 -2.22 -3.69 -0.60
N PHE A 733 -3.49 -3.43 -0.31
CA PHE A 733 -4.60 -3.40 -1.26
C PHE A 733 -5.28 -2.04 -1.21
N TYR A 734 -5.88 -1.61 -2.33
CA TYR A 734 -6.53 -0.30 -2.45
C TYR A 734 -7.57 -0.27 -3.58
N SER A 735 -8.50 0.68 -3.47
CA SER A 735 -9.69 0.83 -4.34
C SER A 735 -9.49 1.80 -5.52
N ASP A 736 -10.43 1.85 -6.49
CA ASP A 736 -10.20 2.47 -7.83
C ASP A 736 -11.50 3.22 -8.35
N SER A 737 -11.45 4.44 -8.98
CA SER A 737 -12.57 5.45 -9.18
C SER A 737 -12.98 6.12 -10.58
N ARG A 738 -12.58 5.66 -11.76
CA ARG A 738 -13.08 5.98 -13.13
C ARG A 738 -13.20 4.78 -14.16
N ALA A 739 -12.61 3.58 -13.96
CA ALA A 739 -12.93 2.30 -14.68
C ALA A 739 -12.95 0.94 -13.85
N MET A 740 -14.06 0.57 -13.17
CA MET A 740 -14.20 -0.13 -11.82
C MET A 740 -13.39 -1.42 -11.43
N SER A 741 -12.82 -1.52 -10.19
CA SER A 741 -12.21 -2.73 -9.53
C SER A 741 -11.45 -2.44 -8.19
N ILE A 742 -10.73 -3.44 -7.64
CA ILE A 742 -9.77 -3.39 -6.49
C ILE A 742 -8.38 -3.84 -6.97
N LEU A 743 -7.29 -3.26 -6.44
CA LEU A 743 -5.90 -3.61 -6.74
C LEU A 743 -5.06 -4.05 -5.54
N ARG A 744 -3.90 -4.66 -5.85
CA ARG A 744 -2.84 -5.05 -4.92
C ARG A 744 -1.53 -4.24 -5.13
N MET A 745 -0.65 -4.29 -4.13
CA MET A 745 0.70 -3.73 -4.12
C MET A 745 1.57 -4.57 -3.16
N LYS A 746 2.36 -5.52 -3.68
CA LYS A 746 3.14 -6.46 -2.85
C LYS A 746 4.58 -5.96 -2.55
N LYS A 747 5.09 -6.20 -1.33
CA LYS A 747 6.28 -5.54 -0.76
C LYS A 747 7.64 -6.18 -1.12
N SER A 748 7.73 -7.49 -1.29
CA SER A 748 9.02 -8.21 -1.38
C SER A 748 9.74 -8.10 -2.72
N TYR A 749 9.00 -8.01 -3.84
CA TYR A 749 9.55 -7.68 -5.16
C TYR A 749 8.51 -6.88 -5.95
N LYS A 750 8.82 -5.62 -6.31
CA LYS A 750 8.11 -4.83 -7.34
C LYS A 750 6.57 -4.92 -7.32
N TYR A 751 5.94 -4.07 -6.51
CA TYR A 751 4.52 -3.65 -6.52
C TYR A 751 3.61 -4.14 -7.67
N GLU A 752 3.26 -5.42 -7.65
CA GLU A 752 2.37 -6.01 -8.64
C GLU A 752 0.90 -5.85 -8.25
N THR A 753 0.03 -5.81 -9.26
CA THR A 753 -1.15 -4.94 -9.29
C THR A 753 -2.42 -5.73 -9.64
N VAL A 754 -2.52 -6.95 -9.12
CA VAL A 754 -3.64 -7.89 -9.36
C VAL A 754 -4.99 -7.19 -9.32
N ARG A 755 -5.64 -7.09 -10.48
CA ARG A 755 -6.98 -6.51 -10.64
C ARG A 755 -8.00 -7.62 -10.76
N TYR A 756 -8.92 -7.65 -9.82
CA TYR A 756 -10.08 -8.53 -9.87
C TYR A 756 -11.18 -7.79 -10.65
N PRO A 757 -11.57 -8.26 -11.85
CA PRO A 757 -12.80 -7.80 -12.49
C PRO A 757 -14.00 -8.28 -11.66
N TYR A 758 -15.16 -7.65 -11.85
CA TYR A 758 -16.36 -7.86 -11.01
C TYR A 758 -16.12 -7.41 -9.55
N VAL A 759 -16.22 -6.10 -9.32
CA VAL A 759 -16.56 -5.53 -8.01
C VAL A 759 -17.57 -4.41 -8.26
N ILE A 760 -18.85 -4.79 -8.29
CA ILE A 760 -19.93 -3.83 -8.13
C ILE A 760 -19.83 -3.35 -6.68
N LEU A 761 -19.46 -2.08 -6.53
CA LEU A 761 -19.52 -1.37 -5.27
C LEU A 761 -20.55 -0.30 -5.52
N TYR A 762 -21.77 -0.55 -5.07
CA TYR A 762 -22.74 0.50 -4.86
C TYR A 762 -22.14 1.45 -3.82
N VAL A 763 -21.95 2.70 -4.23
CA VAL A 763 -21.81 3.83 -3.32
C VAL A 763 -23.10 4.60 -3.55
N SER A 764 -24.04 4.50 -2.61
CA SER A 764 -25.12 5.48 -2.53
C SER A 764 -24.48 6.85 -2.31
N ILE A 765 -24.99 7.84 -3.04
CA ILE A 765 -24.59 9.26 -2.91
C ILE A 765 -25.32 9.83 -1.69
#